data_AF-A0A955GHL2-F1
#
_entry.id   AF-A0A955GHL2-F1
#
_cell.length_a   1.000
_cell.length_b   1.000
_cell.length_c   1.000
_cell.angle_alpha   90.00
_cell.angle_beta   90.00
_cell.angle_gamma   90.00
#
_symmetry.space_group_name_H-M   'P 1'
#
loop_
_entity.id
_entity.type
_entity.pdbx_description
1 polymer ?
#
loop_
_entity_poly.entity_id
_entity_poly.type
_entity_poly.pdbx_seq_one_letter_code
_entity_poly.pdbx_strand_id
1 'polypeptide(L)'
;ALNNATISTNATTVDLLNTTATTVNAFQAGTSITIGATTGTTNIRNALSLGTTAVAGSLLISDGSSSTITLKPATQVAATNYDITIPAITASDTVCLLAFANCSGSGVTTVGAIDTPTTSANGAHISGSTIYLQTATGSVPGLLSTTTQSLAGNKTLTGNFLLSGNTAYFSNSQGVYQSEAFGSGASVYQSGGGTNNVAVGYGAIANAGSGVAIGSNANASTTSSGGIAIGDSASSTGGDSVIIGHTASGTSEGAIAIGYATSVGYLGIGIGYNVSAGSEALNIGNSIYGDLSNDRIAVGTSTTSAGRLTVDNSSSTDAIFVANDNGSAVFTIADGGTVTSKTILPLADDTYDLGSTGSRWANLYLGGETIHLGTSTTDEATFGYNTTTNILNIGTDSTTNGDIAFFIDDLYLDKSVGYVGIGTTAPGATLELKIPSDLRPAGTPATLNLFRMQGGQGGSIWGQRWDTNVVGVDVNNSKLVFAAGNNSSGSYVTSDILSLYTTGNATLAGDLTVSGTGTSQFSGIVDATKGFSQDYIFKITMSTATQTITTGTTTAINYDNTTYDFSSGVNLSTDRYTVPTNGAGIWHLDTEVQWSSASATGYRVVYIARYNSSNVLQELCGYKRDDGSTIGLVQTTGCDTYASAGDYFKTEVLHNRGSNLDITSGSGVGPIFSGHLVARQ
;
A
#
# COMPACT_ATOMS: atom_id res chain seq x y z
N ALA A 1 -120.12 -106.18 -91.05
CA ALA A 1 -121.28 -105.74 -90.27
C ALA A 1 -120.87 -104.55 -89.40
N LEU A 2 -121.58 -103.43 -89.48
CA LEU A 2 -121.32 -102.17 -88.77
C LEU A 2 -121.96 -102.15 -87.38
N ASN A 3 -121.79 -103.23 -86.61
CA ASN A 3 -122.25 -103.35 -85.22
C ASN A 3 -121.31 -104.24 -84.38
N ASN A 4 -120.04 -104.31 -84.79
CA ASN A 4 -118.94 -104.92 -84.02
C ASN A 4 -118.04 -103.80 -83.48
N ALA A 5 -117.29 -104.06 -82.41
CA ALA A 5 -116.43 -103.08 -81.75
C ALA A 5 -115.32 -102.50 -82.66
N THR A 6 -114.96 -103.21 -83.75
CA THR A 6 -113.90 -102.78 -84.67
C THR A 6 -114.34 -102.93 -86.12
N ILE A 7 -114.10 -101.89 -86.93
CA ILE A 7 -114.08 -101.97 -88.39
C ILE A 7 -112.62 -102.22 -88.80
N SER A 8 -112.29 -103.45 -89.22
CA SER A 8 -110.95 -103.83 -89.69
C SER A 8 -110.96 -104.18 -91.17
N THR A 9 -109.80 -104.00 -91.81
CA THR A 9 -109.56 -104.27 -93.24
C THR A 9 -108.13 -104.76 -93.42
N ASN A 10 -107.90 -105.58 -94.44
CA ASN A 10 -106.56 -105.96 -94.91
C ASN A 10 -106.16 -105.19 -96.19
N ALA A 11 -107.03 -104.30 -96.70
CA ALA A 11 -106.69 -103.45 -97.84
C ALA A 11 -105.72 -102.35 -97.40
N THR A 12 -104.76 -102.02 -98.27
CA THR A 12 -103.77 -100.96 -98.04
C THR A 12 -104.39 -99.56 -98.06
N THR A 13 -105.55 -99.39 -98.70
CA THR A 13 -106.35 -98.17 -98.66
C THR A 13 -107.80 -98.56 -98.49
N VAL A 14 -108.47 -97.92 -97.54
CA VAL A 14 -109.92 -98.02 -97.37
C VAL A 14 -110.49 -96.62 -97.33
N ASP A 15 -111.34 -96.36 -98.30
CA ASP A 15 -112.10 -95.14 -98.37
C ASP A 15 -113.44 -95.35 -97.64
N LEU A 16 -113.73 -94.51 -96.64
CA LEU A 16 -115.02 -94.47 -95.98
C LEU A 16 -115.78 -93.21 -96.43
N LEU A 17 -117.01 -93.39 -96.91
CA LEU A 17 -117.95 -92.31 -97.26
C LEU A 17 -117.40 -91.30 -98.29
N ASN A 18 -116.69 -91.78 -99.32
CA ASN A 18 -115.82 -90.97 -100.20
C ASN A 18 -116.47 -90.32 -101.45
N THR A 19 -117.73 -90.54 -101.75
CA THR A 19 -118.34 -90.02 -103.01
C THR A 19 -119.41 -88.96 -102.82
N THR A 20 -120.33 -89.12 -101.86
CA THR A 20 -121.54 -88.28 -101.79
C THR A 20 -121.66 -87.47 -100.50
N ALA A 21 -121.05 -87.90 -99.39
CA ALA A 21 -121.25 -87.25 -98.09
C ALA A 21 -120.55 -85.88 -98.04
N THR A 22 -121.32 -84.79 -98.06
CA THR A 22 -120.83 -83.41 -97.91
C THR A 22 -120.70 -82.97 -96.45
N THR A 23 -121.31 -83.71 -95.53
CA THR A 23 -121.19 -83.49 -94.09
C THR A 23 -121.07 -84.84 -93.40
N VAL A 24 -119.98 -85.02 -92.65
CA VAL A 24 -119.73 -86.22 -91.87
C VAL A 24 -119.66 -85.82 -90.41
N ASN A 25 -120.74 -86.07 -89.67
CA ASN A 25 -120.77 -85.92 -88.22
C ASN A 25 -120.21 -87.18 -87.58
N ALA A 26 -118.89 -87.35 -87.63
CA ALA A 26 -118.21 -88.49 -87.04
C ALA A 26 -117.86 -88.24 -85.57
N PHE A 27 -117.90 -89.31 -84.77
CA PHE A 27 -117.39 -89.34 -83.39
C PHE A 27 -118.04 -88.36 -82.40
N GLN A 28 -119.30 -87.96 -82.64
CA GLN A 28 -120.13 -87.02 -81.86
C GLN A 28 -119.83 -86.99 -80.34
N ALA A 29 -120.28 -87.99 -79.59
CA ALA A 29 -120.12 -88.06 -78.14
C ALA A 29 -118.72 -88.55 -77.70
N GLY A 30 -117.77 -88.66 -78.62
CA GLY A 30 -116.41 -89.09 -78.34
C GLY A 30 -115.68 -88.03 -77.52
N THR A 31 -115.27 -88.38 -76.31
CA THR A 31 -114.44 -87.53 -75.45
C THR A 31 -112.94 -87.66 -75.75
N SER A 32 -112.56 -88.65 -76.54
CA SER A 32 -111.21 -88.86 -77.06
C SER A 32 -111.29 -89.40 -78.48
N ILE A 33 -110.61 -88.74 -79.41
CA ILE A 33 -110.54 -89.12 -80.82
C ILE A 33 -109.07 -89.27 -81.19
N THR A 34 -108.64 -90.50 -81.47
CA THR A 34 -107.30 -90.80 -81.95
C THR A 34 -107.35 -91.02 -83.45
N ILE A 35 -106.62 -90.22 -84.23
CA ILE A 35 -106.58 -90.30 -85.69
C ILE A 35 -105.16 -90.66 -86.14
N GLY A 36 -105.02 -91.80 -86.82
CA GLY A 36 -103.74 -92.32 -87.29
C GLY A 36 -103.06 -93.28 -86.31
N ALA A 37 -101.93 -93.85 -86.74
CA ALA A 37 -101.06 -94.66 -85.89
C ALA A 37 -100.04 -93.76 -85.14
N THR A 38 -99.25 -94.34 -84.22
CA THR A 38 -98.18 -93.64 -83.48
C THR A 38 -97.18 -92.95 -84.41
N THR A 39 -97.01 -93.47 -85.62
CA THR A 39 -96.19 -92.87 -86.69
C THR A 39 -97.01 -92.74 -87.97
N GLY A 40 -96.76 -91.70 -88.75
CA GLY A 40 -97.47 -91.41 -89.99
C GLY A 40 -97.86 -89.94 -90.11
N THR A 41 -98.55 -89.59 -91.20
CA THR A 41 -98.98 -88.21 -91.46
C THR A 41 -100.49 -88.12 -91.45
N THR A 42 -101.05 -87.36 -90.50
CA THR A 42 -102.47 -87.00 -90.51
C THR A 42 -102.65 -85.75 -91.36
N ASN A 43 -103.29 -85.91 -92.53
CA ASN A 43 -103.56 -84.80 -93.44
C ASN A 43 -104.98 -84.28 -93.23
N ILE A 44 -105.11 -83.09 -92.63
CA ILE A 44 -106.38 -82.36 -92.58
C ILE A 44 -106.31 -81.26 -93.64
N ARG A 45 -107.01 -81.47 -94.74
CA ARG A 45 -106.91 -80.62 -95.94
C ARG A 45 -107.79 -79.36 -95.88
N ASN A 46 -108.61 -79.24 -94.85
CA ASN A 46 -109.43 -78.06 -94.56
C ASN A 46 -108.94 -77.37 -93.28
N ALA A 47 -109.43 -76.17 -93.01
CA ALA A 47 -109.12 -75.47 -91.76
C ALA A 47 -109.50 -76.33 -90.54
N LEU A 48 -108.55 -76.56 -89.64
CA LEU A 48 -108.79 -77.22 -88.36
C LEU A 48 -109.16 -76.15 -87.33
N SER A 49 -110.45 -76.09 -86.96
CA SER A 49 -110.90 -75.30 -85.82
C SER A 49 -110.84 -76.17 -84.57
N LEU A 50 -110.12 -75.71 -83.54
CA LEU A 50 -110.05 -76.37 -82.23
C LEU A 50 -110.93 -75.58 -81.25
N GLY A 51 -111.94 -76.26 -80.68
CA GLY A 51 -112.89 -75.65 -79.77
C GLY A 51 -114.08 -74.98 -80.46
N THR A 52 -114.88 -74.27 -79.68
CA THR A 52 -116.03 -73.47 -80.14
C THR A 52 -115.97 -72.10 -79.49
N THR A 53 -116.89 -71.20 -79.83
CA THR A 53 -117.04 -69.91 -79.13
C THR A 53 -117.31 -70.05 -77.63
N ALA A 54 -117.78 -71.22 -77.16
CA ALA A 54 -118.07 -71.48 -75.75
C ALA A 54 -116.95 -72.26 -75.02
N VAL A 55 -116.00 -72.88 -75.73
CA VAL A 55 -114.93 -73.71 -75.16
C VAL A 55 -113.64 -73.47 -75.93
N ALA A 56 -112.62 -72.92 -75.27
CA ALA A 56 -111.30 -72.74 -75.87
C ALA A 56 -110.71 -74.10 -76.27
N GLY A 57 -110.38 -74.26 -77.56
CA GLY A 57 -109.55 -75.38 -77.98
C GLY A 57 -108.10 -75.15 -77.55
N SER A 58 -107.41 -76.23 -77.22
CA SER A 58 -105.96 -76.22 -77.04
C SER A 58 -105.31 -77.05 -78.15
N LEU A 59 -104.17 -76.55 -78.66
CA LEU A 59 -103.26 -77.35 -79.47
C LEU A 59 -102.07 -77.71 -78.59
N LEU A 60 -102.05 -78.94 -78.08
CA LEU A 60 -100.87 -79.48 -77.42
C LEU A 60 -99.97 -80.11 -78.48
N ILE A 61 -98.83 -79.49 -78.75
CA ILE A 61 -97.78 -80.07 -79.60
C ILE A 61 -96.76 -80.71 -78.66
N SER A 62 -96.86 -82.04 -78.50
CA SER A 62 -95.86 -82.84 -77.79
C SER A 62 -95.05 -83.61 -78.84
N ASP A 63 -93.73 -83.46 -78.84
CA ASP A 63 -92.83 -84.27 -79.67
C ASP A 63 -92.47 -85.61 -79.01
N GLY A 64 -93.05 -85.91 -77.84
CA GLY A 64 -92.75 -87.10 -77.06
C GLY A 64 -91.45 -87.02 -76.26
N SER A 65 -90.80 -85.86 -76.20
CA SER A 65 -89.58 -85.60 -75.42
C SER A 65 -89.73 -84.38 -74.49
N SER A 66 -88.76 -84.18 -73.60
CA SER A 66 -88.67 -83.00 -72.72
C SER A 66 -87.96 -81.80 -73.39
N SER A 67 -88.05 -81.67 -74.72
CA SER A 67 -87.29 -80.69 -75.50
C SER A 67 -88.17 -79.81 -76.42
N THR A 68 -87.54 -78.78 -76.97
CA THR A 68 -88.09 -77.59 -77.65
C THR A 68 -89.17 -77.83 -78.70
N ILE A 69 -90.26 -77.07 -78.67
CA ILE A 69 -91.23 -76.98 -79.78
C ILE A 69 -90.61 -76.11 -80.89
N THR A 70 -90.49 -76.65 -82.12
CA THR A 70 -90.04 -75.89 -83.31
C THR A 70 -91.21 -75.70 -84.27
N LEU A 71 -91.66 -74.45 -84.44
CA LEU A 71 -92.66 -74.07 -85.44
C LEU A 71 -91.98 -73.78 -86.77
N LYS A 72 -92.18 -74.64 -87.77
CA LYS A 72 -91.63 -74.45 -89.12
C LYS A 72 -92.69 -73.97 -90.10
N PRO A 73 -92.46 -72.94 -90.92
CA PRO A 73 -93.36 -72.58 -92.01
C PRO A 73 -93.38 -73.65 -93.11
N ALA A 74 -94.55 -73.85 -93.73
CA ALA A 74 -94.85 -74.97 -94.65
C ALA A 74 -94.13 -74.92 -96.01
N THR A 75 -93.34 -73.89 -96.31
CA THR A 75 -92.64 -73.77 -97.60
C THR A 75 -91.29 -73.10 -97.40
N GLN A 76 -90.22 -73.92 -97.47
CA GLN A 76 -88.84 -73.46 -97.33
C GLN A 76 -88.34 -72.90 -98.66
N VAL A 77 -87.96 -71.62 -98.68
CA VAL A 77 -87.02 -71.09 -99.69
C VAL A 77 -85.77 -70.70 -98.93
N ALA A 78 -84.64 -71.28 -99.32
CA ALA A 78 -83.37 -71.18 -98.63
C ALA A 78 -82.96 -69.71 -98.37
N ALA A 79 -82.52 -69.48 -97.12
CA ALA A 79 -81.56 -68.48 -96.64
C ALA A 79 -81.99 -67.30 -95.75
N THR A 80 -83.26 -67.07 -95.36
CA THR A 80 -83.58 -65.89 -94.50
C THR A 80 -84.70 -66.01 -93.44
N ASN A 81 -85.09 -67.20 -92.96
CA ASN A 81 -86.01 -67.29 -91.80
C ASN A 81 -85.44 -68.11 -90.64
N TYR A 82 -85.66 -67.57 -89.43
CA TYR A 82 -85.19 -68.04 -88.14
C TYR A 82 -86.14 -69.09 -87.55
N ASP A 83 -85.62 -70.25 -87.16
CA ASP A 83 -86.34 -71.17 -86.27
C ASP A 83 -86.61 -70.43 -84.94
N ILE A 84 -87.88 -70.29 -84.54
CA ILE A 84 -88.22 -69.86 -83.17
C ILE A 84 -88.20 -71.12 -82.30
N THR A 85 -87.03 -71.35 -81.70
CA THR A 85 -86.82 -72.45 -80.75
C THR A 85 -87.17 -71.95 -79.35
N ILE A 86 -88.27 -72.43 -78.77
CA ILE A 86 -88.60 -72.18 -77.36
C ILE A 86 -87.95 -73.27 -76.53
N PRO A 87 -86.94 -72.97 -75.68
CA PRO A 87 -86.30 -73.95 -74.79
C PRO A 87 -87.32 -74.56 -73.83
N ALA A 88 -87.04 -75.77 -73.34
CA ALA A 88 -87.82 -76.35 -72.26
C ALA A 88 -87.73 -75.45 -71.02
N ILE A 89 -88.83 -74.77 -70.69
CA ILE A 89 -88.96 -73.95 -69.47
C ILE A 89 -89.83 -74.70 -68.46
N THR A 90 -89.47 -74.63 -67.18
CA THR A 90 -90.13 -75.37 -66.09
C THR A 90 -91.19 -74.54 -65.33
N ALA A 91 -91.48 -73.31 -65.77
CA ALA A 91 -92.49 -72.41 -65.22
C ALA A 91 -93.05 -71.47 -66.32
N SER A 92 -94.16 -70.77 -66.05
CA SER A 92 -94.70 -69.75 -66.96
C SER A 92 -93.68 -68.61 -67.13
N ASP A 93 -93.16 -68.41 -68.34
CA ASP A 93 -92.18 -67.37 -68.65
C ASP A 93 -92.64 -66.49 -69.83
N THR A 94 -92.18 -65.25 -69.87
CA THR A 94 -92.35 -64.30 -70.98
C THR A 94 -91.03 -64.22 -71.74
N VAL A 95 -90.95 -64.88 -72.90
CA VAL A 95 -89.73 -64.89 -73.73
C VAL A 95 -89.52 -63.50 -74.36
N CYS A 96 -88.44 -62.80 -73.98
CA CYS A 96 -88.06 -61.48 -74.50
C CYS A 96 -86.90 -61.55 -75.51
N LEU A 97 -87.04 -60.85 -76.65
CA LEU A 97 -86.03 -60.71 -77.71
C LEU A 97 -85.25 -59.39 -77.55
N LEU A 98 -83.92 -59.47 -77.56
CA LEU A 98 -82.89 -58.47 -77.18
C LEU A 98 -82.94 -57.07 -77.86
N ALA A 99 -83.95 -56.72 -78.65
CA ALA A 99 -83.92 -55.56 -79.54
C ALA A 99 -84.82 -54.35 -79.14
N PHE A 100 -85.43 -54.31 -77.96
CA PHE A 100 -86.18 -53.12 -77.49
C PHE A 100 -85.69 -52.61 -76.13
N ALA A 101 -85.34 -51.32 -76.08
CA ALA A 101 -84.59 -50.65 -75.02
C ALA A 101 -85.38 -50.38 -73.72
N ASN A 102 -85.52 -51.37 -72.84
CA ASN A 102 -86.15 -51.19 -71.50
C ASN A 102 -85.34 -51.76 -70.32
N CYS A 103 -84.01 -51.88 -70.41
CA CYS A 103 -83.15 -52.32 -69.29
C CYS A 103 -82.07 -51.28 -68.92
N SER A 104 -82.37 -50.42 -67.93
CA SER A 104 -81.47 -49.41 -67.34
C SER A 104 -80.67 -49.98 -66.14
N GLY A 105 -79.34 -49.77 -66.12
CA GLY A 105 -78.40 -50.33 -65.12
C GLY A 105 -78.40 -49.67 -63.72
N SER A 106 -77.49 -50.11 -62.83
CA SER A 106 -77.18 -49.43 -61.56
C SER A 106 -75.66 -49.31 -61.37
N GLY A 107 -75.18 -48.11 -61.03
CA GLY A 107 -73.76 -47.76 -60.86
C GLY A 107 -73.12 -48.32 -59.59
N VAL A 108 -71.93 -47.80 -59.22
CA VAL A 108 -71.17 -48.18 -58.01
C VAL A 108 -72.00 -47.91 -56.75
N THR A 109 -72.21 -48.93 -55.91
CA THR A 109 -72.98 -48.86 -54.66
C THR A 109 -72.13 -49.01 -53.39
N THR A 110 -70.87 -49.42 -53.49
CA THR A 110 -70.00 -49.69 -52.33
C THR A 110 -68.54 -49.32 -52.61
N VAL A 111 -67.76 -48.96 -51.57
CA VAL A 111 -66.29 -48.79 -51.63
C VAL A 111 -65.62 -50.00 -50.98
N GLY A 112 -64.67 -50.63 -51.67
CA GLY A 112 -63.93 -51.79 -51.18
C GLY A 112 -62.72 -51.41 -50.31
N ALA A 113 -62.06 -52.40 -49.71
CA ALA A 113 -60.87 -52.16 -48.90
C ALA A 113 -59.72 -51.60 -49.74
N ILE A 114 -59.03 -50.59 -49.20
CA ILE A 114 -57.90 -49.93 -49.88
C ILE A 114 -56.79 -50.97 -50.17
N ASP A 115 -56.16 -50.86 -51.34
CA ASP A 115 -55.07 -51.74 -51.81
C ASP A 115 -55.46 -53.23 -52.02
N THR A 116 -56.75 -53.50 -52.18
CA THR A 116 -57.26 -54.79 -52.65
C THR A 116 -58.21 -54.57 -53.84
N PRO A 117 -58.30 -55.44 -54.86
CA PRO A 117 -57.32 -56.44 -55.28
C PRO A 117 -56.04 -55.76 -55.85
N THR A 118 -55.20 -56.51 -56.58
CA THR A 118 -53.93 -56.04 -57.18
C THR A 118 -54.05 -54.68 -57.86
N THR A 119 -52.98 -53.89 -57.79
CA THR A 119 -52.94 -52.51 -58.27
C THR A 119 -53.37 -52.37 -59.74
N SER A 120 -54.35 -51.50 -59.98
CA SER A 120 -54.86 -51.05 -61.27
C SER A 120 -54.00 -49.90 -61.75
N ALA A 121 -53.67 -49.86 -63.04
CA ALA A 121 -52.87 -48.78 -63.63
C ALA A 121 -53.49 -47.37 -63.46
N ASN A 122 -54.77 -47.29 -63.08
CA ASN A 122 -55.52 -46.03 -62.96
C ASN A 122 -55.78 -45.60 -61.49
N GLY A 123 -55.23 -46.31 -60.49
CA GLY A 123 -55.41 -45.97 -59.07
C GLY A 123 -56.76 -46.32 -58.45
N ALA A 124 -57.70 -46.76 -59.28
CA ALA A 124 -58.97 -47.33 -58.87
C ALA A 124 -59.39 -48.47 -59.80
N HIS A 125 -60.13 -49.43 -59.25
CA HIS A 125 -60.65 -50.61 -59.95
C HIS A 125 -62.12 -50.84 -59.56
N ILE A 126 -63.03 -51.02 -60.53
CA ILE A 126 -64.43 -51.35 -60.26
C ILE A 126 -64.65 -52.83 -60.52
N SER A 127 -65.18 -53.55 -59.52
CA SER A 127 -65.59 -54.95 -59.65
C SER A 127 -67.02 -55.12 -59.13
N GLY A 128 -67.92 -55.61 -59.98
CA GLY A 128 -69.35 -55.62 -59.70
C GLY A 128 -69.88 -54.20 -59.46
N SER A 129 -70.51 -53.98 -58.30
CA SER A 129 -70.96 -52.65 -57.86
C SER A 129 -69.99 -51.97 -56.87
N THR A 130 -68.76 -52.48 -56.70
CA THR A 130 -67.79 -51.95 -55.72
C THR A 130 -66.63 -51.24 -56.41
N ILE A 131 -66.29 -50.02 -55.99
CA ILE A 131 -65.05 -49.33 -56.37
C ILE A 131 -63.97 -49.56 -55.32
N TYR A 132 -62.79 -49.99 -55.76
CA TYR A 132 -61.60 -50.16 -54.93
C TYR A 132 -60.62 -49.03 -55.23
N LEU A 133 -60.29 -48.25 -54.21
CA LEU A 133 -59.28 -47.20 -54.29
C LEU A 133 -57.92 -47.77 -53.87
N GLN A 134 -56.85 -47.32 -54.52
CA GLN A 134 -55.52 -47.85 -54.29
C GLN A 134 -54.55 -46.71 -54.02
N THR A 135 -53.50 -47.02 -53.27
CA THR A 135 -52.40 -46.13 -52.96
C THR A 135 -51.56 -45.85 -54.21
N ALA A 136 -51.14 -44.59 -54.39
CA ALA A 136 -50.15 -44.14 -55.33
C ALA A 136 -48.82 -44.85 -55.14
N THR A 137 -48.27 -45.37 -56.23
CA THR A 137 -46.90 -45.88 -56.30
C THR A 137 -46.14 -45.08 -57.36
N GLY A 138 -44.82 -45.27 -57.48
CA GLY A 138 -44.02 -44.58 -58.50
C GLY A 138 -44.50 -44.80 -59.95
N SER A 139 -45.32 -45.82 -60.21
CA SER A 139 -45.79 -46.19 -61.55
C SER A 139 -47.31 -46.09 -61.74
N VAL A 140 -48.07 -45.76 -60.69
CA VAL A 140 -49.54 -45.81 -60.69
C VAL A 140 -50.10 -44.68 -59.82
N PRO A 141 -51.03 -43.83 -60.30
CA PRO A 141 -51.69 -42.81 -59.48
C PRO A 141 -52.54 -43.46 -58.37
N GLY A 142 -52.77 -42.79 -57.23
CA GLY A 142 -53.58 -43.34 -56.13
C GLY A 142 -53.58 -42.49 -54.84
N LEU A 143 -54.06 -43.08 -53.73
CA LEU A 143 -54.06 -42.53 -52.36
C LEU A 143 -52.63 -42.49 -51.74
N LEU A 144 -52.36 -41.70 -50.71
CA LEU A 144 -51.03 -41.67 -50.05
C LEU A 144 -50.92 -42.81 -48.99
N SER A 145 -49.79 -43.53 -48.87
CA SER A 145 -49.57 -44.71 -47.97
C SER A 145 -48.45 -44.52 -46.93
N THR A 146 -48.35 -45.36 -45.91
CA THR A 146 -47.34 -45.29 -44.83
C THR A 146 -45.87 -45.51 -45.25
N THR A 147 -45.57 -45.75 -46.53
CA THR A 147 -44.19 -45.83 -47.06
C THR A 147 -43.66 -44.46 -47.52
N THR A 148 -42.46 -44.39 -48.09
CA THR A 148 -41.90 -43.16 -48.66
C THR A 148 -42.82 -42.62 -49.77
N GLN A 149 -43.38 -41.43 -49.57
CA GLN A 149 -44.28 -40.76 -50.51
C GLN A 149 -43.60 -39.55 -51.14
N SER A 150 -43.70 -39.42 -52.47
CA SER A 150 -43.27 -38.23 -53.20
C SER A 150 -44.48 -37.43 -53.65
N LEU A 151 -44.60 -36.19 -53.21
CA LEU A 151 -45.68 -35.27 -53.55
C LEU A 151 -45.20 -34.26 -54.60
N ALA A 152 -45.40 -34.54 -55.89
CA ALA A 152 -44.94 -33.65 -56.97
C ALA A 152 -45.77 -32.36 -57.10
N GLY A 153 -45.11 -31.22 -57.35
CA GLY A 153 -45.74 -29.89 -57.49
C GLY A 153 -46.16 -29.26 -56.16
N ASN A 154 -46.51 -27.97 -56.18
CA ASN A 154 -46.85 -27.23 -54.96
C ASN A 154 -47.98 -27.92 -54.17
N LYS A 155 -47.76 -28.16 -52.87
CA LYS A 155 -48.77 -28.68 -51.95
C LYS A 155 -49.07 -27.62 -50.91
N THR A 156 -50.36 -27.40 -50.66
CA THR A 156 -50.82 -26.57 -49.55
C THR A 156 -51.34 -27.52 -48.47
N LEU A 157 -50.64 -27.62 -47.35
CA LEU A 157 -51.11 -28.33 -46.16
C LEU A 157 -51.76 -27.28 -45.25
N THR A 158 -53.00 -27.49 -44.83
CA THR A 158 -53.71 -26.59 -43.91
C THR A 158 -53.62 -27.13 -42.48
N GLY A 159 -53.41 -26.26 -41.50
CA GLY A 159 -53.17 -26.64 -40.09
C GLY A 159 -51.71 -26.91 -39.76
N ASN A 160 -51.46 -27.58 -38.62
CA ASN A 160 -50.10 -27.89 -38.16
C ASN A 160 -49.51 -29.04 -38.98
N PHE A 161 -48.35 -28.82 -39.60
CA PHE A 161 -47.57 -29.87 -40.25
C PHE A 161 -46.59 -30.49 -39.23
N LEU A 162 -46.92 -31.67 -38.71
CA LEU A 162 -46.08 -32.43 -37.77
C LEU A 162 -45.24 -33.46 -38.54
N LEU A 163 -43.91 -33.32 -38.52
CA LEU A 163 -42.98 -34.34 -39.03
C LEU A 163 -42.47 -35.15 -37.85
N SER A 164 -42.81 -36.44 -37.80
CA SER A 164 -42.33 -37.37 -36.78
C SER A 164 -41.23 -38.26 -37.38
N GLY A 165 -39.96 -37.97 -37.06
CA GLY A 165 -38.78 -38.73 -37.51
C GLY A 165 -37.50 -37.87 -37.53
N ASN A 166 -36.33 -38.46 -37.28
CA ASN A 166 -35.08 -37.77 -36.94
C ASN A 166 -34.45 -36.85 -38.00
N THR A 167 -35.01 -36.69 -39.20
CA THR A 167 -34.40 -35.83 -40.23
C THR A 167 -35.45 -35.28 -41.18
N ALA A 168 -35.66 -33.96 -41.14
CA ALA A 168 -36.46 -33.20 -42.10
C ALA A 168 -35.51 -32.36 -42.97
N TYR A 169 -35.52 -32.58 -44.27
CA TYR A 169 -34.75 -31.79 -45.23
C TYR A 169 -35.69 -30.85 -45.97
N PHE A 170 -35.65 -29.56 -45.62
CA PHE A 170 -36.40 -28.51 -46.29
C PHE A 170 -35.47 -27.75 -47.23
N SER A 171 -35.27 -28.23 -48.46
CA SER A 171 -34.58 -27.43 -49.47
C SER A 171 -35.54 -26.39 -50.04
N ASN A 172 -35.12 -25.12 -50.06
CA ASN A 172 -35.84 -24.13 -50.83
C ASN A 172 -35.55 -24.35 -52.33
N SER A 173 -36.55 -24.09 -53.16
CA SER A 173 -36.45 -24.13 -54.63
C SER A 173 -36.07 -22.76 -55.21
N GLN A 174 -35.47 -21.85 -54.43
CA GLN A 174 -35.07 -20.51 -54.91
C GLN A 174 -33.76 -20.54 -55.73
N GLY A 175 -33.19 -21.72 -55.99
CA GLY A 175 -32.10 -21.90 -56.96
C GLY A 175 -30.73 -21.40 -56.50
N VAL A 176 -30.57 -21.07 -55.22
CA VAL A 176 -29.30 -20.63 -54.63
C VAL A 176 -28.55 -21.85 -54.07
N TYR A 177 -27.34 -22.10 -54.55
CA TYR A 177 -26.51 -23.25 -54.15
C TYR A 177 -26.29 -23.29 -52.63
N GLN A 178 -26.66 -24.41 -51.99
CA GLN A 178 -26.49 -24.68 -50.55
C GLN A 178 -27.12 -23.64 -49.60
N SER A 179 -28.18 -22.94 -50.00
CA SER A 179 -28.85 -21.95 -49.14
C SER A 179 -30.24 -22.37 -48.72
N GLU A 180 -30.63 -21.98 -47.51
CA GLU A 180 -31.87 -22.41 -46.84
C GLU A 180 -32.65 -21.20 -46.36
N ALA A 181 -33.95 -21.17 -46.67
CA ALA A 181 -34.88 -20.14 -46.18
C ALA A 181 -36.07 -20.82 -45.50
N PHE A 182 -36.27 -20.54 -44.21
CA PHE A 182 -37.32 -21.09 -43.39
C PHE A 182 -38.12 -19.96 -42.72
N GLY A 183 -39.43 -19.94 -42.91
CA GLY A 183 -40.33 -18.94 -42.34
C GLY A 183 -41.07 -18.13 -43.41
N SER A 184 -42.22 -17.57 -43.04
CA SER A 184 -43.00 -16.71 -43.93
C SER A 184 -42.21 -15.44 -44.24
N GLY A 185 -41.98 -15.16 -45.53
CA GLY A 185 -41.19 -14.00 -45.96
C GLY A 185 -39.68 -14.14 -45.74
N ALA A 186 -39.18 -15.29 -45.25
CA ALA A 186 -37.74 -15.55 -45.20
C ALA A 186 -37.18 -15.59 -46.63
N SER A 187 -36.07 -14.88 -46.86
CA SER A 187 -35.45 -14.72 -48.17
C SER A 187 -33.97 -15.01 -48.09
N VAL A 188 -33.50 -15.84 -49.02
CA VAL A 188 -32.10 -15.90 -49.42
C VAL A 188 -32.04 -15.43 -50.86
N TYR A 189 -31.29 -14.37 -51.13
CA TYR A 189 -31.17 -13.79 -52.47
C TYR A 189 -29.70 -13.69 -52.86
N GLN A 190 -29.36 -13.99 -54.12
CA GLN A 190 -28.01 -13.78 -54.64
C GLN A 190 -27.87 -12.35 -55.19
N SER A 191 -27.22 -11.47 -54.44
CA SER A 191 -26.51 -10.34 -55.05
C SER A 191 -25.01 -10.65 -55.05
N GLY A 192 -24.46 -11.09 -56.19
CA GLY A 192 -22.99 -11.17 -56.37
C GLY A 192 -22.31 -12.54 -56.15
N GLY A 193 -23.04 -13.66 -56.12
CA GLY A 193 -22.43 -15.01 -56.17
C GLY A 193 -22.18 -15.70 -54.82
N GLY A 194 -22.78 -15.22 -53.74
CA GLY A 194 -22.75 -15.90 -52.45
C GLY A 194 -23.48 -17.26 -52.44
N THR A 195 -22.87 -18.26 -51.81
CA THR A 195 -23.47 -19.57 -51.50
C THR A 195 -23.50 -19.77 -49.98
N ASN A 196 -24.21 -20.79 -49.49
CA ASN A 196 -24.19 -21.22 -48.07
C ASN A 196 -24.93 -20.29 -47.10
N ASN A 197 -26.03 -19.69 -47.53
CA ASN A 197 -26.80 -18.75 -46.71
C ASN A 197 -27.89 -19.46 -45.91
N VAL A 198 -28.17 -18.98 -44.71
CA VAL A 198 -29.23 -19.49 -43.84
C VAL A 198 -30.11 -18.34 -43.40
N ALA A 199 -31.39 -18.35 -43.79
CA ALA A 199 -32.41 -17.41 -43.32
C ALA A 199 -33.52 -18.17 -42.57
N VAL A 200 -33.69 -17.91 -41.27
CA VAL A 200 -34.66 -18.62 -40.41
C VAL A 200 -35.46 -17.61 -39.60
N GLY A 201 -36.77 -17.49 -39.87
CA GLY A 201 -37.68 -16.60 -39.15
C GLY A 201 -38.64 -15.86 -40.08
N TYR A 202 -39.68 -15.24 -39.50
CA TYR A 202 -40.57 -14.36 -40.25
C TYR A 202 -39.77 -13.19 -40.82
N GLY A 203 -39.77 -13.01 -42.14
CA GLY A 203 -39.07 -11.89 -42.79
C GLY A 203 -37.53 -11.88 -42.65
N ALA A 204 -36.90 -12.99 -42.25
CA ALA A 204 -35.43 -13.07 -42.15
C ALA A 204 -34.76 -13.00 -43.53
N ILE A 205 -33.65 -12.27 -43.67
CA ILE A 205 -32.98 -12.02 -44.96
C ILE A 205 -31.48 -12.34 -44.86
N ALA A 206 -30.98 -13.23 -45.71
CA ALA A 206 -29.54 -13.50 -45.85
C ALA A 206 -29.11 -13.45 -47.33
N ASN A 207 -28.55 -12.31 -47.75
CA ASN A 207 -28.30 -11.99 -49.17
C ASN A 207 -26.81 -11.94 -49.55
N ALA A 208 -25.92 -11.94 -48.57
CA ALA A 208 -24.47 -12.03 -48.76
C ALA A 208 -24.01 -13.49 -48.62
N GLY A 209 -22.95 -13.89 -49.32
CA GLY A 209 -22.41 -15.26 -49.24
C GLY A 209 -22.01 -15.65 -47.83
N SER A 210 -22.26 -16.90 -47.44
CA SER A 210 -22.08 -17.42 -46.08
C SER A 210 -22.85 -16.63 -45.01
N GLY A 211 -23.93 -15.95 -45.39
CA GLY A 211 -24.73 -15.12 -44.49
C GLY A 211 -25.68 -15.94 -43.63
N VAL A 212 -25.79 -15.62 -42.34
CA VAL A 212 -26.68 -16.30 -41.40
C VAL A 212 -27.63 -15.29 -40.76
N ALA A 213 -28.92 -15.35 -41.07
CA ALA A 213 -29.97 -14.54 -40.48
C ALA A 213 -30.97 -15.43 -39.73
N ILE A 214 -31.00 -15.36 -38.40
CA ILE A 214 -31.88 -16.19 -37.55
C ILE A 214 -32.66 -15.29 -36.60
N GLY A 215 -33.98 -15.21 -36.76
CA GLY A 215 -34.87 -14.36 -35.98
C GLY A 215 -35.91 -13.67 -36.85
N SER A 216 -36.94 -13.12 -36.23
CA SER A 216 -37.94 -12.31 -36.93
C SER A 216 -37.27 -11.02 -37.46
N ASN A 217 -37.37 -10.77 -38.76
CA ASN A 217 -36.72 -9.65 -39.46
C ASN A 217 -35.19 -9.55 -39.27
N ALA A 218 -34.50 -10.64 -38.91
CA ALA A 218 -33.04 -10.67 -38.87
C ALA A 218 -32.48 -10.43 -40.28
N ASN A 219 -31.43 -9.61 -40.41
CA ASN A 219 -30.89 -9.16 -41.68
C ASN A 219 -29.37 -9.35 -41.75
N ALA A 220 -28.92 -10.31 -42.54
CA ALA A 220 -27.52 -10.55 -42.90
C ALA A 220 -27.27 -10.19 -44.38
N SER A 221 -27.71 -8.99 -44.78
CA SER A 221 -27.47 -8.44 -46.13
C SER A 221 -26.19 -7.61 -46.14
N THR A 222 -25.04 -8.26 -46.00
CA THR A 222 -23.75 -7.55 -45.97
C THR A 222 -23.34 -7.04 -47.35
N THR A 223 -22.44 -6.05 -47.36
CA THR A 223 -21.78 -5.56 -48.58
C THR A 223 -20.73 -6.53 -49.16
N SER A 224 -20.35 -7.59 -48.42
CA SER A 224 -19.39 -8.63 -48.85
C SER A 224 -19.89 -10.07 -48.55
N SER A 225 -19.26 -10.81 -47.64
CA SER A 225 -19.61 -12.16 -47.19
C SER A 225 -19.54 -12.27 -45.66
N GLY A 226 -20.03 -13.37 -45.09
CA GLY A 226 -19.74 -13.78 -43.71
C GLY A 226 -20.54 -13.09 -42.60
N GLY A 227 -21.58 -12.32 -42.93
CA GLY A 227 -22.42 -11.66 -41.92
C GLY A 227 -23.28 -12.63 -41.13
N ILE A 228 -23.30 -12.47 -39.81
CA ILE A 228 -24.14 -13.24 -38.89
C ILE A 228 -25.07 -12.27 -38.17
N ALA A 229 -26.39 -12.43 -38.35
CA ALA A 229 -27.45 -11.72 -37.64
C ALA A 229 -28.36 -12.72 -36.92
N ILE A 230 -28.29 -12.78 -35.59
CA ILE A 230 -29.09 -13.71 -34.77
C ILE A 230 -29.88 -12.91 -33.72
N GLY A 231 -31.19 -12.85 -33.85
CA GLY A 231 -32.09 -12.11 -32.96
C GLY A 231 -33.21 -11.43 -33.73
N ASP A 232 -34.29 -11.04 -33.04
CA ASP A 232 -35.35 -10.26 -33.67
C ASP A 232 -34.81 -8.87 -34.09
N SER A 233 -34.94 -8.54 -35.36
CA SER A 233 -34.45 -7.31 -35.98
C SER A 233 -32.92 -7.10 -35.84
N ALA A 234 -32.15 -8.17 -35.64
CA ALA A 234 -30.68 -8.10 -35.67
C ALA A 234 -30.20 -7.76 -37.09
N SER A 235 -29.26 -6.83 -37.23
CA SER A 235 -28.82 -6.29 -38.53
C SER A 235 -27.31 -6.34 -38.70
N SER A 236 -26.83 -7.34 -39.43
CA SER A 236 -25.45 -7.51 -39.91
C SER A 236 -25.39 -7.07 -41.38
N THR A 237 -25.03 -5.81 -41.62
CA THR A 237 -24.88 -5.27 -42.99
C THR A 237 -23.44 -4.92 -43.34
N GLY A 238 -22.53 -4.96 -42.37
CA GLY A 238 -21.09 -4.91 -42.61
C GLY A 238 -20.52 -6.29 -42.98
N GLY A 239 -19.50 -6.34 -43.83
CA GLY A 239 -18.76 -7.57 -44.13
C GLY A 239 -18.18 -8.24 -42.89
N ASP A 240 -18.16 -9.57 -42.84
CA ASP A 240 -17.58 -10.36 -41.73
C ASP A 240 -18.01 -9.91 -40.32
N SER A 241 -19.22 -9.34 -40.19
CA SER A 241 -19.77 -8.83 -38.93
C SER A 241 -20.56 -9.91 -38.18
N VAL A 242 -20.55 -9.84 -36.84
CA VAL A 242 -21.24 -10.80 -35.96
C VAL A 242 -22.18 -10.06 -35.02
N ILE A 243 -23.48 -10.15 -35.31
CA ILE A 243 -24.55 -9.39 -34.67
C ILE A 243 -25.53 -10.37 -34.01
N ILE A 244 -25.58 -10.36 -32.69
CA ILE A 244 -26.36 -11.32 -31.91
C ILE A 244 -27.18 -10.56 -30.87
N GLY A 245 -28.49 -10.47 -31.03
CA GLY A 245 -29.43 -9.92 -30.06
C GLY A 245 -30.58 -9.13 -30.69
N HIS A 246 -31.60 -8.81 -29.89
CA HIS A 246 -32.75 -8.04 -30.38
C HIS A 246 -32.31 -6.61 -30.74
N THR A 247 -32.66 -6.17 -31.96
CA THR A 247 -32.31 -4.86 -32.52
C THR A 247 -30.82 -4.51 -32.47
N ALA A 248 -29.93 -5.50 -32.35
CA ALA A 248 -28.49 -5.30 -32.47
C ALA A 248 -28.13 -4.94 -33.92
N SER A 249 -27.13 -4.09 -34.13
CA SER A 249 -26.78 -3.52 -35.42
C SER A 249 -25.27 -3.36 -35.57
N GLY A 250 -24.72 -3.93 -36.64
CA GLY A 250 -23.35 -3.69 -37.09
C GLY A 250 -23.38 -3.43 -38.59
N THR A 251 -23.27 -2.16 -38.94
CA THR A 251 -23.42 -1.70 -40.32
C THR A 251 -22.11 -1.63 -41.09
N SER A 252 -20.99 -1.85 -40.39
CA SER A 252 -19.64 -1.69 -40.91
C SER A 252 -18.85 -3.00 -40.82
N GLU A 253 -17.83 -3.16 -41.67
CA GLU A 253 -17.02 -4.38 -41.76
C GLU A 253 -16.36 -4.73 -40.41
N GLY A 254 -16.35 -6.04 -40.08
CA GLY A 254 -15.77 -6.60 -38.86
C GLY A 254 -16.43 -6.16 -37.54
N ALA A 255 -17.61 -5.54 -37.59
CA ALA A 255 -18.36 -5.15 -36.40
C ALA A 255 -18.85 -6.38 -35.62
N ILE A 256 -18.63 -6.41 -34.31
CA ILE A 256 -19.16 -7.46 -33.41
C ILE A 256 -20.13 -6.80 -32.43
N ALA A 257 -21.43 -7.04 -32.56
CA ALA A 257 -22.46 -6.49 -31.68
C ALA A 257 -23.24 -7.61 -30.99
N ILE A 258 -23.09 -7.78 -29.68
CA ILE A 258 -23.70 -8.88 -28.93
C ILE A 258 -24.55 -8.32 -27.79
N GLY A 259 -25.87 -8.45 -27.87
CA GLY A 259 -26.85 -8.10 -26.83
C GLY A 259 -28.02 -7.26 -27.36
N TYR A 260 -28.82 -6.68 -26.46
CA TYR A 260 -30.02 -5.92 -26.86
C TYR A 260 -29.64 -4.50 -27.29
N ALA A 261 -30.12 -4.07 -28.47
CA ALA A 261 -29.91 -2.72 -29.01
C ALA A 261 -28.44 -2.27 -29.00
N THR A 262 -27.51 -3.19 -29.28
CA THR A 262 -26.09 -2.87 -29.43
C THR A 262 -25.82 -2.33 -30.83
N SER A 263 -25.16 -1.17 -30.94
CA SER A 263 -24.79 -0.54 -32.22
C SER A 263 -23.28 -0.40 -32.29
N VAL A 264 -22.67 -0.96 -33.34
CA VAL A 264 -21.22 -1.07 -33.45
C VAL A 264 -20.72 -0.58 -34.81
N GLY A 265 -19.68 0.26 -34.78
CA GLY A 265 -18.99 0.79 -35.97
C GLY A 265 -17.97 -0.16 -36.58
N TYR A 266 -17.18 0.35 -37.54
CA TYR A 266 -16.14 -0.40 -38.28
C TYR A 266 -15.12 -1.03 -37.34
N LEU A 267 -14.84 -2.34 -37.46
CA LEU A 267 -13.93 -3.11 -36.58
C LEU A 267 -14.21 -2.95 -35.07
N GLY A 268 -15.38 -2.46 -34.69
CA GLY A 268 -15.76 -2.28 -33.30
C GLY A 268 -16.27 -3.58 -32.67
N ILE A 269 -16.26 -3.63 -31.34
CA ILE A 269 -16.82 -4.71 -30.54
C ILE A 269 -17.70 -4.08 -29.47
N GLY A 270 -19.01 -4.34 -29.52
CA GLY A 270 -20.00 -3.92 -28.55
C GLY A 270 -20.70 -5.12 -27.92
N ILE A 271 -20.63 -5.29 -26.60
CA ILE A 271 -21.23 -6.44 -25.91
C ILE A 271 -22.08 -5.95 -24.73
N GLY A 272 -23.41 -6.07 -24.75
CA GLY A 272 -24.27 -5.69 -23.61
C GLY A 272 -25.68 -5.20 -23.99
N TYR A 273 -26.30 -4.41 -23.10
CA TYR A 273 -27.61 -3.78 -23.33
C TYR A 273 -27.41 -2.29 -23.68
N ASN A 274 -27.99 -1.82 -24.79
CA ASN A 274 -27.86 -0.43 -25.27
C ASN A 274 -26.40 0.05 -25.41
N VAL A 275 -25.51 -0.82 -25.89
CA VAL A 275 -24.09 -0.47 -26.09
C VAL A 275 -23.93 0.24 -27.44
N SER A 276 -23.31 1.41 -27.44
CA SER A 276 -22.88 2.08 -28.68
C SER A 276 -21.35 2.08 -28.73
N ALA A 277 -20.76 1.25 -29.60
CA ALA A 277 -19.32 1.25 -29.88
C ALA A 277 -19.05 1.99 -31.19
N GLY A 278 -18.14 2.97 -31.16
CA GLY A 278 -17.66 3.63 -32.36
C GLY A 278 -16.82 2.70 -33.25
N SER A 279 -16.24 3.26 -34.31
CA SER A 279 -15.23 2.54 -35.09
C SER A 279 -14.02 2.21 -34.22
N GLU A 280 -13.49 1.00 -34.36
CA GLU A 280 -12.34 0.50 -33.60
C GLU A 280 -12.51 0.76 -32.09
N ALA A 281 -13.69 0.49 -31.54
CA ALA A 281 -13.95 0.65 -30.10
C ALA A 281 -14.33 -0.69 -29.49
N LEU A 282 -13.86 -0.97 -28.27
CA LEU A 282 -14.29 -2.14 -27.48
C LEU A 282 -15.16 -1.66 -26.33
N ASN A 283 -16.48 -1.77 -26.47
CA ASN A 283 -17.42 -1.41 -25.41
C ASN A 283 -18.09 -2.67 -24.86
N ILE A 284 -17.90 -2.95 -23.57
CA ILE A 284 -18.55 -4.05 -22.87
C ILE A 284 -19.46 -3.47 -21.78
N GLY A 285 -20.77 -3.50 -22.03
CA GLY A 285 -21.81 -2.88 -21.22
C GLY A 285 -21.63 -1.37 -21.13
N ASN A 286 -21.92 -0.82 -19.94
CA ASN A 286 -21.57 0.56 -19.57
C ASN A 286 -20.23 0.64 -18.83
N SER A 287 -19.56 -0.49 -18.61
CA SER A 287 -18.51 -0.63 -17.60
C SER A 287 -17.11 -0.70 -18.17
N ILE A 288 -16.91 -1.07 -19.44
CA ILE A 288 -15.59 -1.03 -20.09
C ILE A 288 -15.78 -0.32 -21.43
N TYR A 289 -15.18 0.86 -21.58
CA TYR A 289 -15.17 1.67 -22.79
C TYR A 289 -13.74 1.77 -23.32
N GLY A 290 -13.47 1.04 -24.40
CA GLY A 290 -12.23 1.10 -25.14
C GLY A 290 -12.32 2.21 -26.18
N ASP A 291 -11.58 3.29 -25.97
CA ASP A 291 -11.41 4.39 -26.91
C ASP A 291 -10.12 4.15 -27.70
N LEU A 292 -10.12 3.23 -28.68
CA LEU A 292 -8.89 2.90 -29.41
C LEU A 292 -8.47 4.05 -30.35
N SER A 293 -9.39 4.94 -30.74
CA SER A 293 -9.04 6.20 -31.42
C SER A 293 -8.15 7.12 -30.57
N ASN A 294 -8.07 6.89 -29.25
CA ASN A 294 -7.23 7.63 -28.30
C ASN A 294 -6.34 6.72 -27.43
N ASP A 295 -6.20 5.43 -27.80
CA ASP A 295 -5.47 4.40 -27.04
C ASP A 295 -5.84 4.31 -25.55
N ARG A 296 -7.14 4.23 -25.20
CA ARG A 296 -7.61 4.20 -23.80
C ARG A 296 -8.53 3.04 -23.48
N ILE A 297 -8.45 2.55 -22.24
CA ILE A 297 -9.44 1.66 -21.63
C ILE A 297 -10.00 2.40 -20.41
N ALA A 298 -11.25 2.86 -20.50
CA ALA A 298 -11.99 3.44 -19.39
C ALA A 298 -12.87 2.36 -18.75
N VAL A 299 -12.96 2.36 -17.42
CA VAL A 299 -13.91 1.52 -16.68
C VAL A 299 -14.98 2.43 -16.05
N GLY A 300 -16.24 2.29 -16.43
CA GLY A 300 -17.39 2.81 -15.66
C GLY A 300 -18.24 3.95 -16.25
N THR A 301 -17.79 4.81 -17.18
CA THR A 301 -18.67 5.76 -17.92
C THR A 301 -18.07 6.24 -19.25
N SER A 302 -18.93 6.67 -20.19
CA SER A 302 -18.59 7.24 -21.51
C SER A 302 -18.32 8.75 -21.51
N THR A 303 -18.29 9.41 -20.34
CA THR A 303 -18.11 10.87 -20.21
C THR A 303 -17.14 11.18 -19.08
N THR A 304 -15.84 11.31 -19.37
CA THR A 304 -14.85 11.69 -18.34
C THR A 304 -14.49 13.17 -18.45
N SER A 305 -15.01 13.97 -17.53
CA SER A 305 -14.36 15.24 -17.12
C SER A 305 -13.30 15.01 -16.04
N ALA A 306 -13.04 13.76 -15.63
CA ALA A 306 -11.96 13.38 -14.71
C ALA A 306 -11.52 11.91 -14.94
N GLY A 307 -10.23 11.63 -14.71
CA GLY A 307 -9.60 10.31 -14.57
C GLY A 307 -9.81 9.31 -15.71
N ARG A 308 -8.83 9.20 -16.63
CA ARG A 308 -8.86 8.23 -17.75
C ARG A 308 -8.78 6.75 -17.33
N LEU A 309 -8.29 6.48 -16.11
CA LEU A 309 -8.28 5.17 -15.46
C LEU A 309 -8.64 5.39 -13.99
N THR A 310 -9.80 4.90 -13.57
CA THR A 310 -10.20 4.87 -12.15
C THR A 310 -10.22 3.41 -11.73
N VAL A 311 -9.38 3.05 -10.77
CA VAL A 311 -9.35 1.73 -10.15
C VAL A 311 -9.91 1.90 -8.74
N ASP A 312 -11.18 1.52 -8.55
CA ASP A 312 -11.84 1.57 -7.25
C ASP A 312 -11.67 0.22 -6.54
N ASN A 313 -10.93 0.23 -5.43
CA ASN A 313 -10.62 -0.94 -4.62
C ASN A 313 -11.42 -0.95 -3.31
N SER A 314 -12.68 -0.49 -3.32
CA SER A 314 -13.48 -0.24 -2.12
C SER A 314 -13.72 -1.44 -1.19
N SER A 315 -13.51 -2.67 -1.66
CA SER A 315 -13.87 -3.90 -0.94
C SER A 315 -12.76 -4.94 -0.82
N SER A 316 -11.57 -4.70 -1.38
CA SER A 316 -10.42 -5.61 -1.27
C SER A 316 -9.32 -4.95 -0.46
N THR A 317 -8.58 -5.75 0.29
CA THR A 317 -7.37 -5.33 1.01
C THR A 317 -6.11 -5.43 0.16
N ASP A 318 -6.22 -5.95 -1.06
CA ASP A 318 -5.10 -6.08 -1.99
C ASP A 318 -4.68 -4.72 -2.56
N ALA A 319 -3.50 -4.66 -3.16
CA ALA A 319 -3.01 -3.43 -3.77
C ALA A 319 -3.86 -2.99 -4.98
N ILE A 320 -4.07 -1.68 -5.08
CA ILE A 320 -4.78 -1.01 -6.19
C ILE A 320 -3.99 -1.16 -7.50
N PHE A 321 -2.66 -1.09 -7.43
CA PHE A 321 -1.77 -1.28 -8.57
C PHE A 321 -0.45 -1.91 -8.13
N VAL A 322 0.03 -2.90 -8.88
CA VAL A 322 1.33 -3.54 -8.66
C VAL A 322 2.06 -3.67 -9.99
N ALA A 323 3.18 -2.97 -10.14
CA ALA A 323 4.14 -3.21 -11.21
C ALA A 323 5.18 -4.21 -10.72
N ASN A 324 5.27 -5.37 -11.38
CA ASN A 324 6.25 -6.41 -11.08
C ASN A 324 7.38 -6.41 -12.11
N ASP A 325 8.62 -6.58 -11.63
CA ASP A 325 9.79 -6.90 -12.44
C ASP A 325 10.37 -8.24 -11.95
N ASN A 326 10.51 -9.21 -12.86
CA ASN A 326 10.98 -10.56 -12.55
C ASN A 326 10.28 -11.21 -11.34
N GLY A 327 8.96 -10.98 -11.21
CA GLY A 327 8.13 -11.53 -10.14
C GLY A 327 8.20 -10.77 -8.80
N SER A 328 8.92 -9.65 -8.73
CA SER A 328 8.97 -8.77 -7.55
C SER A 328 8.35 -7.42 -7.83
N ALA A 329 7.57 -6.90 -6.89
CA ALA A 329 7.01 -5.56 -7.02
C ALA A 329 8.12 -4.49 -7.03
N VAL A 330 8.06 -3.58 -8.00
CA VAL A 330 8.96 -2.41 -8.12
C VAL A 330 8.25 -1.09 -7.85
N PHE A 331 6.93 -1.06 -8.05
CA PHE A 331 6.05 0.06 -7.71
C PHE A 331 4.68 -0.48 -7.33
N THR A 332 4.19 -0.12 -6.15
CA THR A 332 2.90 -0.56 -5.65
C THR A 332 2.13 0.63 -5.10
N ILE A 333 0.86 0.74 -5.51
CA ILE A 333 -0.13 1.56 -4.83
C ILE A 333 -0.98 0.60 -4.01
N ALA A 334 -0.71 0.53 -2.70
CA ALA A 334 -1.43 -0.33 -1.79
C ALA A 334 -2.87 0.17 -1.56
N ASP A 335 -3.69 -0.68 -0.94
CA ASP A 335 -4.97 -0.23 -0.40
C ASP A 335 -4.77 0.94 0.57
N GLY A 336 -5.66 1.94 0.50
CA GLY A 336 -5.50 3.21 1.21
C GLY A 336 -4.50 4.20 0.59
N GLY A 337 -3.90 3.90 -0.56
CA GLY A 337 -3.11 4.85 -1.35
C GLY A 337 -1.65 5.00 -0.95
N THR A 338 -1.13 4.11 -0.08
CA THR A 338 0.31 4.09 0.22
C THR A 338 1.09 3.70 -1.03
N VAL A 339 2.02 4.55 -1.44
CA VAL A 339 2.89 4.29 -2.59
C VAL A 339 4.23 3.76 -2.10
N THR A 340 4.62 2.58 -2.56
CA THR A 340 5.97 2.05 -2.36
C THR A 340 6.67 1.92 -3.70
N SER A 341 7.91 2.39 -3.77
CA SER A 341 8.77 2.29 -4.95
C SER A 341 10.18 1.93 -4.50
N LYS A 342 10.93 1.20 -5.34
CA LYS A 342 12.36 0.96 -5.08
C LYS A 342 13.19 2.25 -5.20
N THR A 343 12.89 3.09 -6.17
CA THR A 343 13.61 4.35 -6.42
C THR A 343 12.64 5.34 -7.06
N ILE A 344 12.82 6.63 -6.73
CA ILE A 344 12.12 7.73 -7.40
C ILE A 344 13.21 8.58 -8.05
N LEU A 345 13.23 8.60 -9.37
CA LEU A 345 14.11 9.47 -10.16
C LEU A 345 13.26 10.59 -10.77
N PRO A 346 13.63 11.87 -10.62
CA PRO A 346 12.99 12.93 -11.37
C PRO A 346 13.27 12.76 -12.87
N LEU A 347 12.36 13.22 -13.72
CA LEU A 347 12.53 13.12 -15.17
C LEU A 347 13.65 14.02 -15.71
N ALA A 348 13.97 15.09 -14.98
CA ALA A 348 15.01 16.06 -15.30
C ALA A 348 15.59 16.62 -13.99
N ASP A 349 16.87 16.96 -14.05
CA ASP A 349 17.62 17.52 -12.93
C ASP A 349 17.09 18.90 -12.54
N ASP A 350 17.07 19.21 -11.24
CA ASP A 350 16.64 20.50 -10.66
C ASP A 350 15.31 21.08 -11.19
N THR A 351 14.40 20.23 -11.69
CA THR A 351 13.17 20.68 -12.38
C THR A 351 11.91 20.40 -11.55
N TYR A 352 11.92 19.40 -10.67
CA TYR A 352 10.71 18.90 -10.01
C TYR A 352 10.80 19.01 -8.49
N ASP A 353 9.76 19.58 -7.88
CA ASP A 353 9.63 19.67 -6.43
C ASP A 353 9.16 18.35 -5.81
N LEU A 354 9.74 17.98 -4.65
CA LEU A 354 9.16 16.97 -3.76
C LEU A 354 8.16 17.64 -2.80
N GLY A 355 6.93 17.83 -3.27
CA GLY A 355 5.88 18.57 -2.56
C GLY A 355 5.49 19.84 -3.32
N SER A 356 4.90 20.82 -2.63
CA SER A 356 4.56 22.12 -3.20
C SER A 356 4.45 23.19 -2.11
N THR A 357 4.19 24.45 -2.51
CA THR A 357 3.94 25.55 -1.57
C THR A 357 2.68 25.36 -0.72
N GLY A 358 1.68 24.61 -1.22
CA GLY A 358 0.43 24.32 -0.52
C GLY A 358 0.37 22.95 0.17
N SER A 359 1.24 22.00 -0.22
CA SER A 359 1.25 20.63 0.30
C SER A 359 2.68 20.18 0.57
N ARG A 360 3.00 19.98 1.85
CA ARG A 360 4.33 19.56 2.31
C ARG A 360 4.26 18.16 2.91
N TRP A 361 5.34 17.42 2.79
CA TRP A 361 5.51 16.20 3.57
C TRP A 361 5.61 16.56 5.05
N ALA A 362 4.82 15.90 5.91
CA ALA A 362 4.85 16.17 7.34
C ALA A 362 6.23 15.83 7.93
N ASN A 363 6.82 14.72 7.49
CA ASN A 363 8.13 14.24 7.90
C ASN A 363 8.80 13.55 6.71
N LEU A 364 10.14 13.64 6.64
CA LEU A 364 10.96 12.86 5.73
C LEU A 364 11.84 11.92 6.56
N TYR A 365 11.56 10.62 6.49
CA TYR A 365 12.32 9.59 7.21
C TYR A 365 13.36 8.99 6.27
N LEU A 366 14.64 9.33 6.48
CA LEU A 366 15.77 8.89 5.66
C LEU A 366 16.72 7.98 6.45
N GLY A 367 17.50 7.16 5.74
CA GLY A 367 18.61 6.41 6.32
C GLY A 367 19.80 7.31 6.70
N GLY A 368 20.78 6.75 7.41
CA GLY A 368 21.94 7.49 7.95
C GLY A 368 23.05 7.83 6.94
N GLU A 369 22.84 7.64 5.64
CA GLU A 369 23.82 7.97 4.60
C GLU A 369 23.86 9.50 4.37
N THR A 370 23.52 9.99 3.19
CA THR A 370 23.66 11.41 2.83
C THR A 370 22.43 11.95 2.10
N ILE A 371 22.03 13.18 2.45
CA ILE A 371 21.23 14.06 1.60
C ILE A 371 22.21 14.88 0.78
N HIS A 372 22.03 14.91 -0.53
CA HIS A 372 22.81 15.71 -1.48
C HIS A 372 21.98 16.93 -1.88
N LEU A 373 22.54 18.13 -1.73
CA LEU A 373 21.92 19.40 -2.12
C LEU A 373 22.91 20.19 -2.98
N GLY A 374 22.67 20.25 -4.29
CA GLY A 374 23.60 20.87 -5.22
C GLY A 374 23.27 20.51 -6.67
N THR A 375 24.17 20.84 -7.59
CA THR A 375 23.98 20.62 -9.03
C THR A 375 24.81 19.45 -9.57
N SER A 376 25.78 18.95 -8.80
CA SER A 376 26.61 17.81 -9.17
C SER A 376 27.35 17.24 -7.96
N THR A 377 27.99 16.07 -8.12
CA THR A 377 28.88 15.50 -7.09
C THR A 377 30.13 16.35 -6.79
N THR A 378 30.38 17.39 -7.59
CA THR A 378 31.48 18.36 -7.42
C THR A 378 30.98 19.76 -7.12
N ASP A 379 29.69 19.95 -6.85
CA ASP A 379 29.11 21.23 -6.42
C ASP A 379 27.86 20.94 -5.60
N GLU A 380 28.08 20.47 -4.37
CA GLU A 380 27.00 20.08 -3.46
C GLU A 380 27.37 20.23 -1.98
N ALA A 381 26.33 20.45 -1.17
CA ALA A 381 26.34 20.22 0.26
C ALA A 381 25.81 18.80 0.56
N THR A 382 26.40 18.16 1.57
CA THR A 382 25.99 16.84 2.07
C THR A 382 25.58 16.91 3.52
N PHE A 383 24.46 16.28 3.86
CA PHE A 383 23.97 16.15 5.23
C PHE A 383 23.80 14.67 5.55
N GLY A 384 24.59 14.14 6.49
CA GLY A 384 24.57 12.73 6.85
C GLY A 384 24.59 12.50 8.35
N TYR A 385 23.96 11.42 8.82
CA TYR A 385 23.96 11.05 10.24
C TYR A 385 24.58 9.69 10.44
N ASN A 386 25.82 9.67 10.93
CA ASN A 386 26.50 8.42 11.23
C ASN A 386 25.93 7.82 12.51
N THR A 387 25.15 6.75 12.39
CA THR A 387 24.51 6.06 13.52
C THR A 387 25.49 5.31 14.42
N THR A 388 26.71 5.05 13.96
CA THR A 388 27.76 4.41 14.77
C THR A 388 28.40 5.41 15.72
N THR A 389 28.71 6.62 15.23
CA THR A 389 29.34 7.67 16.03
C THR A 389 28.34 8.66 16.64
N ASN A 390 27.07 8.61 16.22
CA ASN A 390 26.01 9.55 16.56
C ASN A 390 26.35 11.01 16.22
N ILE A 391 26.95 11.21 15.04
CA ILE A 391 27.38 12.53 14.57
C ILE A 391 26.58 12.92 13.32
N LEU A 392 25.94 14.10 13.38
CA LEU A 392 25.44 14.80 12.19
C LEU A 392 26.63 15.47 11.50
N ASN A 393 26.97 14.98 10.32
CA ASN A 393 27.99 15.56 9.46
C ASN A 393 27.34 16.51 8.47
N ILE A 394 27.79 17.77 8.46
CA ILE A 394 27.48 18.75 7.42
C ILE A 394 28.77 18.96 6.66
N GLY A 395 28.77 18.59 5.39
CA GLY A 395 29.93 18.71 4.51
C GLY A 395 29.57 19.48 3.25
N THR A 396 30.59 20.02 2.63
CA THR A 396 30.58 20.46 1.24
C THR A 396 31.53 19.57 0.46
N ASP A 397 31.33 19.44 -0.84
CA ASP A 397 32.18 18.56 -1.65
C ASP A 397 33.69 18.89 -1.49
N SER A 398 34.55 17.91 -1.76
CA SER A 398 35.99 18.01 -1.51
C SER A 398 36.77 18.78 -2.59
N THR A 399 36.12 19.16 -3.68
CA THR A 399 36.72 19.74 -4.89
C THR A 399 36.39 21.20 -5.09
N THR A 400 35.24 21.67 -4.61
CA THR A 400 34.89 23.09 -4.53
C THR A 400 35.00 23.56 -3.08
N ASN A 401 35.44 24.79 -2.91
CA ASN A 401 35.60 25.42 -1.60
C ASN A 401 34.24 25.85 -1.04
N GLY A 402 33.26 24.94 -1.00
CA GLY A 402 31.96 25.24 -0.42
C GLY A 402 32.14 25.55 1.07
N ASP A 403 31.78 26.75 1.48
CA ASP A 403 31.88 27.19 2.87
C ASP A 403 30.61 26.81 3.64
N ILE A 404 30.74 26.55 4.95
CA ILE A 404 29.58 26.29 5.82
C ILE A 404 29.31 27.55 6.63
N ALA A 405 28.19 28.21 6.34
CA ALA A 405 27.79 29.43 7.04
C ALA A 405 26.52 29.20 7.86
N PHE A 406 26.56 29.53 9.15
CA PHE A 406 25.38 29.76 9.96
C PHE A 406 25.14 31.26 9.99
N PHE A 407 23.98 31.70 9.47
CA PHE A 407 23.60 33.11 9.33
C PHE A 407 24.61 33.97 8.58
N ILE A 408 25.10 33.50 7.42
CA ILE A 408 26.09 34.15 6.52
C ILE A 408 27.43 34.46 7.20
N ASP A 409 27.48 35.21 8.29
CA ASP A 409 28.69 35.65 8.99
C ASP A 409 28.77 35.25 10.47
N ASP A 410 27.70 34.78 11.14
CA ASP A 410 27.76 34.45 12.58
C ASP A 410 28.75 33.33 12.90
N LEU A 411 28.70 32.22 12.15
CA LEU A 411 29.72 31.17 12.18
C LEU A 411 29.98 30.73 10.74
N TYR A 412 31.19 31.00 10.27
CA TYR A 412 31.63 30.74 8.91
C TYR A 412 32.80 29.77 8.94
N LEU A 413 32.64 28.59 8.36
CA LEU A 413 33.73 27.63 8.16
C LEU A 413 34.19 27.82 6.72
N ASP A 414 35.24 28.61 6.55
CA ASP A 414 35.87 28.85 5.27
C ASP A 414 36.74 27.65 4.92
N LYS A 415 36.23 26.81 4.02
CA LYS A 415 36.94 25.61 3.57
C LYS A 415 38.06 25.97 2.60
N SER A 416 37.92 27.04 1.82
CA SER A 416 38.95 27.53 0.89
C SER A 416 40.29 27.75 1.56
N VAL A 417 40.26 28.35 2.76
CA VAL A 417 41.48 28.65 3.53
C VAL A 417 41.62 27.81 4.81
N GLY A 418 40.59 27.04 5.19
CA GLY A 418 40.60 26.17 6.37
C GLY A 418 40.42 26.94 7.69
N TYR A 419 39.76 28.10 7.65
CA TYR A 419 39.63 29.03 8.77
C TYR A 419 38.20 29.10 9.28
N VAL A 420 38.05 29.50 10.54
CA VAL A 420 36.76 29.72 11.19
C VAL A 420 36.55 31.21 11.43
N GLY A 421 35.55 31.80 10.78
CA GLY A 421 35.05 33.14 11.08
C GLY A 421 33.90 33.08 12.08
N ILE A 422 33.86 34.00 13.04
CA ILE A 422 32.69 34.30 13.86
C ILE A 422 32.43 35.80 13.71
N GLY A 423 31.29 36.18 13.13
CA GLY A 423 30.96 37.56 12.72
C GLY A 423 31.69 38.06 11.46
N THR A 424 32.33 37.18 10.68
CA THR A 424 33.00 37.50 9.42
C THR A 424 32.96 36.33 8.44
N THR A 425 32.77 36.63 7.15
CA THR A 425 32.85 35.64 6.05
C THR A 425 34.21 35.58 5.38
N ALA A 426 35.16 36.41 5.82
CA ALA A 426 36.50 36.49 5.25
C ALA A 426 37.55 36.48 6.37
N PRO A 427 37.67 35.37 7.13
CA PRO A 427 38.65 35.26 8.19
C PRO A 427 40.08 35.42 7.63
N GLY A 428 40.87 36.34 8.19
CA GLY A 428 42.28 36.53 7.89
C GLY A 428 43.21 35.68 8.76
N ALA A 429 42.67 34.88 9.67
CA ALA A 429 43.38 33.97 10.56
C ALA A 429 42.59 32.68 10.77
N THR A 430 43.24 31.61 11.26
CA THR A 430 42.64 30.29 11.49
C THR A 430 41.36 30.30 12.33
N LEU A 431 41.27 31.23 13.29
CA LEU A 431 40.03 31.60 13.96
C LEU A 431 39.98 33.13 14.03
N GLU A 432 39.05 33.75 13.31
CA GLU A 432 38.78 35.19 13.43
C GLU A 432 37.42 35.41 14.08
N LEU A 433 37.43 36.09 15.22
CA LEU A 433 36.22 36.63 15.84
C LEU A 433 36.12 38.12 15.50
N LYS A 434 35.25 38.46 14.56
CA LYS A 434 34.91 39.84 14.22
C LYS A 434 33.67 40.22 15.00
N ILE A 435 33.90 41.01 16.03
CA ILE A 435 32.86 41.48 16.93
C ILE A 435 32.23 42.74 16.31
N PRO A 436 30.88 42.89 16.27
CA PRO A 436 30.24 44.16 15.94
C PRO A 436 30.82 45.27 16.81
N SER A 437 31.05 46.45 16.24
CA SER A 437 31.90 47.53 16.81
C SER A 437 31.43 48.14 18.14
N ASP A 438 30.50 47.53 18.88
CA ASP A 438 30.24 47.86 20.27
C ASP A 438 29.56 46.69 21.01
N LEU A 439 30.29 46.02 21.92
CA LEU A 439 29.72 45.02 22.85
C LEU A 439 29.18 45.64 24.15
N ARG A 440 29.13 46.98 24.29
CA ARG A 440 28.71 47.63 25.54
C ARG A 440 27.18 47.72 25.59
N PRO A 441 26.48 47.10 26.56
CA PRO A 441 25.33 47.77 27.15
C PRO A 441 25.84 49.09 27.75
N ALA A 442 25.21 50.21 27.41
CA ALA A 442 25.67 51.52 27.85
C ALA A 442 25.83 51.57 29.39
N GLY A 443 27.06 51.80 29.88
CA GLY A 443 27.28 52.39 31.21
C GLY A 443 27.99 51.58 32.31
N THR A 444 28.56 50.39 32.09
CA THR A 444 29.31 49.68 33.15
C THR A 444 30.67 49.12 32.69
N PRO A 445 31.74 49.23 33.51
CA PRO A 445 33.03 48.65 33.19
C PRO A 445 32.98 47.13 33.38
N ALA A 446 33.08 46.37 32.28
CA ALA A 446 33.19 44.92 32.33
C ALA A 446 34.57 44.48 31.82
N THR A 447 35.23 43.62 32.59
CA THR A 447 36.33 42.80 32.13
C THR A 447 35.80 41.82 31.07
N LEU A 448 36.14 42.09 29.81
CA LEU A 448 35.81 41.23 28.67
C LEU A 448 36.64 39.95 28.77
N ASN A 449 36.07 38.90 29.36
CA ASN A 449 36.64 37.56 29.25
C ASN A 449 36.31 37.02 27.85
N LEU A 450 37.12 37.41 26.85
CA LEU A 450 37.05 36.89 25.47
C LEU A 450 37.22 35.36 25.42
N PHE A 451 37.76 34.78 26.49
CA PHE A 451 37.89 33.35 26.75
C PHE A 451 37.46 33.07 28.21
N ARG A 452 36.22 32.64 28.46
CA ARG A 452 35.90 31.94 29.72
C ARG A 452 36.32 30.48 29.56
N MET A 453 37.59 30.16 29.79
CA MET A 453 37.96 28.77 30.09
C MET A 453 37.63 28.54 31.56
N GLN A 454 36.49 27.89 31.82
CA GLN A 454 36.26 27.27 33.11
C GLN A 454 37.27 26.12 33.25
N GLY A 455 38.43 26.41 33.84
CA GLY A 455 39.28 25.35 34.36
C GLY A 455 38.49 24.62 35.46
N GLY A 456 38.00 23.42 35.15
CA GLY A 456 37.72 22.44 36.20
C GLY A 456 38.97 22.31 37.06
N GLN A 457 38.80 22.29 38.39
CA GLN A 457 39.89 22.31 39.36
C GLN A 457 41.07 21.40 38.94
N GLY A 458 42.22 21.99 38.60
CA GLY A 458 43.49 21.27 38.37
C GLY A 458 44.13 21.41 36.98
N GLY A 459 43.48 21.98 35.98
CA GLY A 459 44.08 22.18 34.65
C GLY A 459 44.86 23.49 34.52
N SER A 460 46.18 23.47 34.79
CA SER A 460 47.08 24.61 34.53
C SER A 460 47.28 24.80 33.01
N ILE A 461 47.03 26.01 32.51
CA ILE A 461 47.21 26.38 31.10
C ILE A 461 48.71 26.62 30.84
N TRP A 462 49.45 25.55 30.55
CA TRP A 462 50.80 25.65 30.00
C TRP A 462 50.71 25.82 28.48
N GLY A 463 50.82 27.04 27.95
CA GLY A 463 50.90 27.17 26.50
C GLY A 463 50.72 28.52 25.83
N GLN A 464 50.51 29.64 26.53
CA GLN A 464 50.76 30.94 25.89
C GLN A 464 52.27 31.17 25.84
N ARG A 465 52.95 30.65 24.80
CA ARG A 465 54.26 31.20 24.43
C ARG A 465 54.03 32.62 23.95
N TRP A 466 54.36 33.60 24.78
CA TRP A 466 54.60 34.94 24.28
C TRP A 466 55.96 34.87 23.58
N ASP A 467 55.96 34.72 22.24
CA ASP A 467 57.15 34.89 21.42
C ASP A 467 57.54 36.38 21.37
N THR A 468 57.87 36.94 22.53
CA THR A 468 58.58 38.22 22.64
C THR A 468 59.92 37.93 23.29
N ASN A 469 60.97 37.88 22.46
CA ASN A 469 62.35 37.93 22.95
C ASN A 469 62.49 39.11 23.92
N VAL A 470 62.76 38.82 25.18
CA VAL A 470 63.09 39.83 26.18
C VAL A 470 64.49 40.35 25.85
N VAL A 471 64.58 41.53 25.23
CA VAL A 471 65.86 42.08 24.74
C VAL A 471 66.63 42.84 25.84
N GLY A 472 66.03 43.06 27.01
CA GLY A 472 66.77 43.62 28.15
C GLY A 472 65.86 44.03 29.31
N VAL A 473 66.39 43.91 30.52
CA VAL A 473 65.79 44.44 31.75
C VAL A 473 66.43 45.79 32.01
N ASP A 474 65.66 46.88 31.90
CA ASP A 474 66.10 48.20 32.34
C ASP A 474 65.99 48.27 33.86
N VAL A 475 67.13 48.05 34.52
CA VAL A 475 67.26 47.99 35.98
C VAL A 475 67.16 49.36 36.67
N ASN A 476 67.15 50.47 35.92
CA ASN A 476 67.07 51.80 36.53
C ASN A 476 65.64 52.30 36.75
N ASN A 477 64.67 51.81 35.97
CA ASN A 477 63.26 52.22 36.06
C ASN A 477 62.31 51.08 36.42
N SER A 478 62.83 49.90 36.81
CA SER A 478 62.04 48.71 37.13
C SER A 478 60.95 48.41 36.08
N LYS A 479 61.28 48.60 34.80
CA LYS A 479 60.36 48.40 33.68
C LYS A 479 60.87 47.23 32.86
N LEU A 480 60.03 46.19 32.74
CA LEU A 480 60.18 45.17 31.71
C LEU A 480 59.80 45.83 30.38
N VAL A 481 60.79 46.17 29.56
CA VAL A 481 60.56 46.84 28.27
C VAL A 481 60.39 45.77 27.20
N PHE A 482 59.15 45.60 26.72
CA PHE A 482 58.90 44.89 25.47
C PHE A 482 59.43 45.74 24.31
N ALA A 483 60.12 45.11 23.34
CA ALA A 483 60.59 45.79 22.15
C ALA A 483 59.42 46.52 21.47
N ALA A 484 59.59 47.80 21.19
CA ALA A 484 58.56 48.66 20.64
C ALA A 484 58.09 48.13 19.28
N GLY A 485 56.91 47.51 19.28
CA GLY A 485 56.16 47.14 18.09
C GLY A 485 54.68 47.09 18.45
N ASN A 486 53.98 48.21 18.26
CA ASN A 486 52.52 48.39 18.31
C ASN A 486 51.74 47.48 19.26
N ASN A 487 51.74 47.81 20.55
CA ASN A 487 50.80 47.21 21.49
C ASN A 487 49.56 48.10 21.59
N SER A 488 48.44 47.62 21.08
CA SER A 488 47.11 48.20 21.26
C SER A 488 46.78 48.31 22.74
N SER A 489 46.35 49.52 23.12
CA SER A 489 45.93 49.96 24.45
C SER A 489 45.06 48.94 25.21
N GLY A 490 45.46 48.57 26.43
CA GLY A 490 44.52 47.98 27.41
C GLY A 490 45.01 46.90 28.36
N SER A 491 46.30 46.52 28.38
CA SER A 491 46.76 45.47 29.31
C SER A 491 47.15 46.06 30.68
N TYR A 492 46.24 45.96 31.65
CA TYR A 492 46.55 46.13 33.06
C TYR A 492 47.22 44.86 33.58
N VAL A 493 48.53 44.89 33.76
CA VAL A 493 49.23 43.91 34.59
C VAL A 493 48.99 44.32 36.03
N THR A 494 48.15 43.59 36.77
CA THR A 494 48.11 43.69 38.23
C THR A 494 49.43 43.13 38.75
N SER A 495 50.28 43.97 39.32
CA SER A 495 51.64 43.65 39.75
C SER A 495 51.74 42.89 41.08
N ASP A 496 50.66 42.25 41.53
CA ASP A 496 50.69 41.49 42.77
C ASP A 496 50.93 40.01 42.48
N ILE A 497 51.97 39.47 43.11
CA ILE A 497 52.47 38.09 43.08
C ILE A 497 53.59 37.85 42.03
N LEU A 498 54.78 38.40 42.31
CA LEU A 498 56.03 37.73 41.95
C LEU A 498 56.41 36.78 43.10
N SER A 499 55.91 35.55 43.07
CA SER A 499 56.39 34.48 43.94
C SER A 499 57.62 33.81 43.31
N LEU A 500 58.82 34.14 43.79
CA LEU A 500 60.02 33.35 43.50
C LEU A 500 60.00 32.06 44.34
N TYR A 501 59.63 30.95 43.70
CA TYR A 501 59.98 29.63 44.24
C TYR A 501 61.36 29.25 43.73
N THR A 502 62.38 29.37 44.57
CA THR A 502 63.69 28.74 44.33
C THR A 502 63.88 27.61 45.34
N THR A 503 64.22 26.41 44.86
CA THR A 503 64.59 25.26 45.72
C THR A 503 66.07 25.30 46.14
N GLY A 504 66.67 26.49 46.17
CA GLY A 504 68.04 26.75 46.58
C GLY A 504 68.25 28.22 46.97
N ASN A 505 69.37 28.52 47.64
CA ASN A 505 69.71 29.86 48.13
C ASN A 505 69.69 30.89 46.98
N ALA A 506 68.75 31.82 47.04
CA ALA A 506 68.70 32.97 46.13
C ALA A 506 69.57 34.09 46.71
N THR A 507 70.71 34.37 46.07
CA THR A 507 71.56 35.51 46.40
C THR A 507 71.03 36.73 45.63
N LEU A 508 70.41 37.70 46.32
CA LEU A 508 70.14 39.02 45.73
C LEU A 508 71.42 39.85 45.79
N ALA A 509 71.95 40.24 44.63
CA ALA A 509 73.03 41.21 44.53
C ALA A 509 72.43 42.63 44.56
N GLY A 510 72.13 43.14 45.77
CA GLY A 510 71.67 44.51 46.00
C GLY A 510 70.69 44.65 47.16
N ASP A 511 70.44 45.90 47.57
CA ASP A 511 69.49 46.25 48.64
C ASP A 511 68.04 45.92 48.22
N LEU A 512 67.33 45.15 49.04
CA LEU A 512 65.88 44.96 48.90
C LEU A 512 65.15 46.15 49.55
N THR A 513 64.63 47.07 48.74
CA THR A 513 63.83 48.19 49.23
C THR A 513 62.34 47.82 49.21
N VAL A 514 61.72 47.71 50.39
CA VAL A 514 60.27 47.50 50.55
C VAL A 514 59.64 48.83 50.91
N SER A 515 59.06 49.53 49.95
CA SER A 515 58.32 50.77 50.19
C SER A 515 56.81 50.53 50.15
N GLY A 516 56.21 50.30 51.32
CA GLY A 516 54.76 50.26 51.49
C GLY A 516 54.38 50.55 52.93
N THR A 517 53.36 51.38 53.15
CA THR A 517 52.84 51.79 54.48
C THR A 517 52.01 50.70 55.19
N GLY A 518 52.16 49.44 54.80
CA GLY A 518 51.47 48.29 55.37
C GLY A 518 52.42 47.45 56.23
N THR A 519 51.94 46.99 57.38
CA THR A 519 52.66 46.08 58.29
C THR A 519 53.15 44.84 57.53
N SER A 520 54.45 44.81 57.23
CA SER A 520 55.12 43.67 56.61
C SER A 520 55.74 42.81 57.73
N GLN A 521 55.16 41.65 58.00
CA GLN A 521 55.74 40.68 58.94
C GLN A 521 56.87 39.93 58.23
N PHE A 522 58.12 40.27 58.55
CA PHE A 522 59.28 39.45 58.23
C PHE A 522 59.62 38.60 59.46
N SER A 523 59.22 37.33 59.44
CA SER A 523 59.64 36.35 60.45
C SER A 523 60.99 35.76 60.05
N GLY A 524 62.05 36.10 60.78
CA GLY A 524 63.30 35.33 60.77
C GLY A 524 64.54 35.98 60.14
N ILE A 525 64.82 37.26 60.39
CA ILE A 525 66.17 37.81 60.20
C ILE A 525 66.74 38.22 61.56
N VAL A 526 67.64 37.38 62.05
CA VAL A 526 68.50 37.61 63.22
C VAL A 526 69.67 38.50 62.77
N ASP A 527 70.08 39.40 63.67
CA ASP A 527 71.21 40.33 63.63
C ASP A 527 71.12 41.56 62.71
N ALA A 528 70.71 42.67 63.33
CA ALA A 528 71.13 44.01 62.92
C ALA A 528 71.63 44.78 64.15
N THR A 529 72.93 44.70 64.39
CA THR A 529 73.70 45.51 65.33
C THR A 529 73.44 47.00 65.09
N LYS A 530 72.75 47.68 66.03
CA LYS A 530 72.64 49.15 66.05
C LYS A 530 73.29 49.71 67.31
N GLY A 531 74.20 50.66 67.10
CA GLY A 531 75.10 51.24 68.09
C GLY A 531 74.43 52.08 69.18
N PHE A 532 74.57 51.62 70.43
CA PHE A 532 74.49 52.43 71.64
C PHE A 532 75.86 52.40 72.34
N SER A 533 76.28 53.53 72.92
CA SER A 533 77.52 53.70 73.70
C SER A 533 77.60 52.63 74.79
N GLN A 534 78.65 51.79 74.76
CA GLN A 534 78.83 50.63 75.65
C GLN A 534 79.38 50.98 77.03
N ASP A 535 79.56 52.25 77.39
CA ASP A 535 80.44 52.63 78.51
C ASP A 535 79.86 52.32 79.90
N TYR A 536 78.54 52.08 80.01
CA TYR A 536 77.88 51.81 81.30
C TYR A 536 76.66 50.92 81.13
N ILE A 537 76.86 49.71 80.63
CA ILE A 537 75.81 48.70 80.48
C ILE A 537 76.20 47.46 81.29
N PHE A 538 75.27 46.92 82.06
CA PHE A 538 75.43 45.62 82.70
C PHE A 538 74.19 44.75 82.52
N LYS A 539 74.41 43.44 82.58
CA LYS A 539 73.39 42.41 82.69
C LYS A 539 73.95 41.23 83.46
N ILE A 540 73.33 40.95 84.59
CA ILE A 540 73.61 39.80 85.43
C ILE A 540 72.40 38.87 85.40
N THR A 541 72.69 37.59 85.46
CA THR A 541 71.71 36.52 85.28
C THR A 541 71.94 35.44 86.32
N MET A 542 70.86 34.82 86.75
CA MET A 542 70.90 33.56 87.48
C MET A 542 70.81 32.42 86.46
N SER A 543 71.90 31.65 86.32
CA SER A 543 72.09 30.67 85.24
C SER A 543 71.87 29.23 85.70
N THR A 544 72.22 28.85 86.93
CA THR A 544 72.23 27.42 87.32
C THR A 544 71.73 27.09 88.74
N ALA A 545 71.34 28.07 89.55
CA ALA A 545 70.82 27.84 90.90
C ALA A 545 69.33 28.16 91.05
N THR A 546 68.65 27.50 91.99
CA THR A 546 67.30 27.84 92.47
C THR A 546 67.43 28.54 93.82
N GLN A 547 66.74 29.66 94.04
CA GLN A 547 66.78 30.40 95.32
C GLN A 547 65.40 30.44 95.96
N THR A 548 65.33 30.05 97.23
CA THR A 548 64.09 30.09 98.04
C THR A 548 63.92 31.45 98.72
N ILE A 549 62.81 32.12 98.42
CA ILE A 549 62.31 33.34 99.04
C ILE A 549 61.40 32.95 100.22
N THR A 550 61.82 33.31 101.43
CA THR A 550 61.09 32.95 102.66
C THR A 550 59.98 33.93 102.98
N THR A 551 58.79 33.43 103.36
CA THR A 551 57.64 34.29 103.68
C THR A 551 57.90 35.14 104.94
N GLY A 552 57.59 36.42 104.85
CA GLY A 552 57.68 37.40 105.94
C GLY A 552 58.97 38.22 105.95
N THR A 553 59.92 37.95 105.06
CA THR A 553 61.22 38.63 104.99
C THR A 553 61.54 39.11 103.57
N THR A 554 62.06 40.33 103.44
CA THR A 554 62.66 40.78 102.17
C THR A 554 63.92 39.98 101.89
N THR A 555 64.02 39.41 100.68
CA THR A 555 65.17 38.60 100.24
C THR A 555 65.77 39.22 98.97
N ALA A 556 67.08 39.49 98.97
CA ALA A 556 67.79 39.91 97.76
C ALA A 556 67.98 38.71 96.81
N ILE A 557 67.88 38.96 95.51
CA ILE A 557 68.06 37.92 94.49
C ILE A 557 69.54 37.67 94.26
N ASN A 558 69.93 36.39 94.25
CA ASN A 558 71.30 35.98 94.03
C ASN A 558 71.57 35.76 92.54
N TYR A 559 72.64 36.36 92.02
CA TYR A 559 73.05 36.24 90.62
C TYR A 559 74.41 35.52 90.55
N ASP A 560 74.49 34.47 89.73
CA ASP A 560 75.69 33.62 89.63
C ASP A 560 76.50 33.86 88.33
N ASN A 561 75.98 34.65 87.40
CA ASN A 561 76.58 34.86 86.10
C ASN A 561 76.46 36.32 85.63
N THR A 562 77.50 36.79 84.94
CA THR A 562 77.53 38.10 84.26
C THR A 562 77.44 37.85 82.76
N THR A 563 76.36 38.32 82.11
CA THR A 563 76.25 38.25 80.64
C THR A 563 77.14 39.32 80.01
N TYR A 564 77.12 40.53 80.58
CA TYR A 564 78.05 41.61 80.28
C TYR A 564 78.09 42.59 81.45
N ASP A 565 79.25 43.16 81.73
CA ASP A 565 79.43 44.28 82.66
C ASP A 565 80.58 45.14 82.14
N PHE A 566 80.23 46.12 81.31
CA PHE A 566 81.22 46.97 80.65
C PHE A 566 81.85 48.01 81.58
N SER A 567 81.29 48.16 82.78
CA SER A 567 81.66 49.18 83.77
C SER A 567 82.30 48.62 85.04
N SER A 568 82.45 47.29 85.12
CA SER A 568 82.96 46.53 86.27
C SER A 568 82.28 46.84 87.62
N GLY A 569 81.02 47.29 87.58
CA GLY A 569 80.24 47.64 88.76
C GLY A 569 79.54 46.45 89.42
N VAL A 570 79.43 45.31 88.72
CA VAL A 570 78.80 44.10 89.25
C VAL A 570 79.69 43.42 90.28
N ASN A 571 79.11 43.05 91.42
CA ASN A 571 79.73 42.15 92.38
C ASN A 571 78.79 40.99 92.73
N LEU A 572 79.04 39.82 92.11
CA LEU A 572 78.24 38.60 92.27
C LEU A 572 78.36 37.96 93.67
N SER A 573 79.34 38.33 94.49
CA SER A 573 79.41 37.82 95.88
C SER A 573 78.53 38.61 96.86
N THR A 574 78.02 39.77 96.43
CA THR A 574 77.13 40.64 97.22
C THR A 574 75.83 40.99 96.50
N ASP A 575 75.61 40.35 95.34
CA ASP A 575 74.43 40.45 94.49
C ASP A 575 73.98 41.89 94.20
N ARG A 576 74.95 42.75 93.90
CA ARG A 576 74.70 44.18 93.65
C ARG A 576 75.49 44.71 92.47
N TYR A 577 74.95 45.76 91.87
CA TYR A 577 75.69 46.62 90.97
C TYR A 577 76.00 47.94 91.67
N THR A 578 77.28 48.28 91.81
CA THR A 578 77.75 49.54 92.40
C THR A 578 78.06 50.54 91.31
N VAL A 579 77.49 51.73 91.41
CA VAL A 579 77.73 52.83 90.50
C VAL A 579 79.20 53.25 90.59
N PRO A 580 79.99 53.15 89.50
CA PRO A 580 81.40 53.48 89.52
C PRO A 580 81.63 54.98 89.76
N THR A 581 82.86 55.37 90.07
CA THR A 581 83.24 56.76 90.41
C THR A 581 82.85 57.81 89.36
N ASN A 582 82.74 57.41 88.08
CA ASN A 582 82.32 58.28 86.97
C ASN A 582 80.89 57.96 86.45
N GLY A 583 80.15 57.12 87.15
CA GLY A 583 78.81 56.66 86.76
C GLY A 583 77.66 57.45 87.35
N ALA A 584 77.92 58.59 88.01
CA ALA A 584 76.86 59.41 88.60
C ALA A 584 75.91 59.93 87.51
N GLY A 585 74.60 59.75 87.68
CA GLY A 585 73.62 60.08 86.65
C GLY A 585 72.30 59.32 86.78
N ILE A 586 71.46 59.41 85.74
CA ILE A 586 70.19 58.67 85.63
C ILE A 586 70.46 57.30 85.04
N TRP A 587 70.12 56.27 85.80
CA TRP A 587 70.23 54.87 85.41
C TRP A 587 68.85 54.31 85.08
N HIS A 588 68.74 53.70 83.91
CA HIS A 588 67.64 52.80 83.60
C HIS A 588 68.00 51.41 84.09
N LEU A 589 67.13 50.82 84.86
CA LEU A 589 67.32 49.52 85.49
C LEU A 589 66.11 48.67 85.19
N ASP A 590 66.34 47.43 84.77
CA ASP A 590 65.31 46.43 84.51
C ASP A 590 65.65 45.16 85.27
N THR A 591 64.62 44.56 85.87
CA THR A 591 64.75 43.25 86.47
C THR A 591 63.59 42.36 86.05
N GLU A 592 63.93 41.09 85.82
CA GLU A 592 63.00 40.02 85.51
C GLU A 592 63.22 38.89 86.50
N VAL A 593 62.16 38.43 87.14
CA VAL A 593 62.19 37.32 88.09
C VAL A 593 61.28 36.22 87.58
N GLN A 594 61.87 35.05 87.35
CA GLN A 594 61.13 33.86 86.95
C GLN A 594 60.86 32.97 88.17
N TRP A 595 59.57 32.79 88.46
CA TRP A 595 59.07 31.95 89.53
C TRP A 595 58.98 30.50 89.04
N SER A 596 59.39 29.55 89.88
CA SER A 596 59.35 28.12 89.55
C SER A 596 57.94 27.54 89.43
N SER A 597 56.92 28.24 89.93
CA SER A 597 55.53 27.77 89.97
C SER A 597 54.52 28.91 89.72
N ALA A 598 53.68 28.72 88.70
CA ALA A 598 52.59 29.62 88.29
C ALA A 598 51.39 29.60 89.25
N SER A 599 51.38 28.66 90.20
CA SER A 599 50.19 28.29 90.98
C SER A 599 50.35 28.51 92.49
N ALA A 600 51.44 29.14 92.94
CA ALA A 600 51.60 29.46 94.35
C ALA A 600 50.85 30.77 94.72
N THR A 601 49.81 30.63 95.55
CA THR A 601 49.03 31.76 96.09
C THR A 601 49.88 32.60 97.04
N GLY A 602 49.77 33.92 96.96
CA GLY A 602 50.47 34.80 97.89
C GLY A 602 50.59 36.25 97.46
N TYR A 603 51.19 37.08 98.31
CA TYR A 603 51.52 38.47 97.98
C TYR A 603 53.01 38.56 97.69
N ARG A 604 53.37 39.02 96.49
CA ARG A 604 54.76 39.16 96.04
C ARG A 604 55.00 40.54 95.48
N VAL A 605 56.11 41.13 95.85
CA VAL A 605 56.59 42.38 95.27
C VAL A 605 58.04 42.20 94.86
N VAL A 606 58.32 42.40 93.58
CA VAL A 606 59.68 42.57 93.06
C VAL A 606 59.96 44.05 92.95
N TYR A 607 61.11 44.47 93.47
CA TYR A 607 61.56 45.85 93.35
C TYR A 607 63.07 45.97 93.25
N ILE A 608 63.51 47.10 92.71
CA ILE A 608 64.92 47.48 92.64
C ILE A 608 65.19 48.49 93.75
N ALA A 609 66.07 48.12 94.69
CA ALA A 609 66.43 48.94 95.84
C ALA A 609 67.76 49.65 95.58
N ARG A 610 67.79 50.98 95.73
CA ARG A 610 69.02 51.80 95.73
C ARG A 610 69.47 52.03 97.16
N TYR A 611 70.71 51.68 97.45
CA TYR A 611 71.40 51.96 98.71
C TYR A 611 72.54 52.92 98.47
N ASN A 612 72.86 53.75 99.46
CA ASN A 612 74.08 54.55 99.39
C ASN A 612 75.32 53.75 99.80
N SER A 613 76.49 54.36 99.66
CA SER A 613 77.78 53.77 100.03
C SER A 613 77.90 53.36 101.51
N SER A 614 77.01 53.82 102.39
CA SER A 614 76.90 53.45 103.80
C SER A 614 75.85 52.36 104.09
N ASN A 615 75.32 51.70 103.05
CA ASN A 615 74.29 50.65 103.15
C ASN A 615 72.96 51.16 103.75
N VAL A 616 72.63 52.43 103.55
CA VAL A 616 71.32 53.00 103.92
C VAL A 616 70.45 53.01 102.67
N LEU A 617 69.27 52.37 102.74
CA LEU A 617 68.27 52.38 101.67
C LEU A 617 67.87 53.83 101.35
N GLN A 618 68.08 54.24 100.11
CA GLN A 618 67.76 55.58 99.62
C GLN A 618 66.43 55.59 98.87
N GLU A 619 66.16 54.58 98.05
CA GLU A 619 64.99 54.54 97.19
C GLU A 619 64.60 53.09 96.83
N LEU A 620 63.29 52.87 96.65
CA LEU A 620 62.73 51.67 96.04
C LEU A 620 62.14 52.07 94.69
N CYS A 621 62.78 51.70 93.59
CA CYS A 621 62.33 52.02 92.24
C CYS A 621 62.00 50.75 91.46
N GLY A 622 61.12 50.87 90.45
CA GLY A 622 60.67 49.74 89.66
C GLY A 622 59.89 48.76 90.53
N TYR A 623 58.59 49.00 90.68
CA TYR A 623 57.76 48.26 91.62
C TYR A 623 56.71 47.44 90.88
N LYS A 624 56.78 46.11 90.98
CA LYS A 624 55.70 45.22 90.50
C LYS A 624 55.15 44.40 91.65
N ARG A 625 53.86 44.62 91.94
CA ARG A 625 53.08 43.85 92.91
C ARG A 625 52.12 42.94 92.16
N ASP A 626 52.12 41.67 92.53
CA ASP A 626 51.03 40.75 92.21
C ASP A 626 50.41 40.22 93.51
N ASP A 627 49.10 40.38 93.62
CA ASP A 627 48.27 39.94 94.75
C ASP A 627 47.02 39.25 94.16
N GLY A 628 46.99 37.91 94.20
CA GLY A 628 45.94 37.13 93.55
C GLY A 628 46.09 35.62 93.71
N SER A 629 45.03 34.87 93.39
CA SER A 629 44.99 33.40 93.52
C SER A 629 45.83 32.65 92.47
N THR A 630 46.29 33.33 91.43
CA THR A 630 47.16 32.80 90.36
C THR A 630 48.07 33.93 89.89
N ILE A 631 49.37 33.81 90.14
CA ILE A 631 50.38 34.83 89.79
C ILE A 631 51.25 34.29 88.66
N GLY A 632 51.53 35.13 87.66
CA GLY A 632 52.29 34.75 86.47
C GLY A 632 53.69 34.21 86.78
N LEU A 633 54.22 33.37 85.88
CA LEU A 633 55.55 32.76 86.01
C LEU A 633 56.70 33.77 85.96
N VAL A 634 56.46 34.98 85.43
CA VAL A 634 57.48 36.00 85.23
C VAL A 634 56.98 37.32 85.77
N GLN A 635 57.79 37.99 86.59
CA GLN A 635 57.56 39.36 87.04
C GLN A 635 58.68 40.26 86.52
N THR A 636 58.33 41.24 85.71
CA THR A 636 59.25 42.27 85.23
C THR A 636 58.92 43.62 85.85
N THR A 637 59.98 44.36 86.18
CA THR A 637 59.85 45.76 86.56
C THR A 637 61.12 46.51 86.21
N GLY A 638 60.99 47.81 86.00
CA GLY A 638 62.11 48.68 85.70
C GLY A 638 61.87 50.10 86.16
N CYS A 639 62.95 50.87 86.30
CA CYS A 639 62.92 52.26 86.71
C CYS A 639 64.06 53.05 86.11
N ASP A 640 63.82 54.36 86.00
CA ASP A 640 64.86 55.37 85.90
C ASP A 640 65.08 55.99 87.27
N THR A 641 66.30 55.89 87.80
CA THR A 641 66.65 56.55 89.07
C THR A 641 67.99 57.26 88.96
N TYR A 642 68.09 58.39 89.64
CA TYR A 642 69.35 59.09 89.80
C TYR A 642 70.23 58.36 90.83
N ALA A 643 71.49 58.11 90.55
CA ALA A 643 72.40 57.52 91.53
C ALA A 643 73.77 58.20 91.52
N SER A 644 74.33 58.36 92.72
CA SER A 644 75.66 58.93 92.90
C SER A 644 76.73 57.85 92.80
N ALA A 645 77.96 58.25 92.53
CA ALA A 645 79.11 57.36 92.62
C ALA A 645 79.17 56.66 94.00
N GLY A 646 79.27 55.34 93.99
CA GLY A 646 79.30 54.50 95.19
C GLY A 646 77.92 54.10 95.74
N ASP A 647 76.83 54.64 95.21
CA ASP A 647 75.51 54.03 95.42
C ASP A 647 75.49 52.65 94.75
N TYR A 648 74.63 51.75 95.22
CA TYR A 648 74.46 50.46 94.57
C TYR A 648 73.00 50.02 94.53
N PHE A 649 72.71 49.17 93.56
CA PHE A 649 71.38 48.63 93.31
C PHE A 649 71.34 47.14 93.60
N LYS A 650 70.19 46.69 94.11
CA LYS A 650 69.85 45.29 94.29
C LYS A 650 68.43 45.03 93.81
N THR A 651 68.19 43.87 93.24
CA THR A 651 66.82 43.36 93.10
C THR A 651 66.44 42.62 94.36
N GLU A 652 65.31 42.98 94.95
CA GLU A 652 64.79 42.40 96.16
C GLU A 652 63.33 41.97 95.99
N VAL A 653 62.96 40.91 96.69
CA VAL A 653 61.61 40.38 96.72
C VAL A 653 61.08 40.45 98.13
N LEU A 654 59.90 41.06 98.30
CA LEU A 654 59.09 40.90 99.49
C LEU A 654 57.97 39.88 99.22
N HIS A 655 58.02 38.74 99.89
CA HIS A 655 56.92 37.80 99.97
C HIS A 655 56.44 37.73 101.41
N ASN A 656 55.21 38.16 101.72
CA ASN A 656 54.73 38.27 103.11
C ASN A 656 53.44 37.47 103.40
N ARG A 657 52.93 36.73 102.43
CA ARG A 657 51.73 35.90 102.57
C ARG A 657 51.81 34.70 101.64
N GLY A 658 51.80 33.48 102.18
CA GLY A 658 51.93 32.22 101.41
C GLY A 658 53.03 31.30 101.98
N SER A 659 53.25 30.16 101.36
CA SER A 659 54.44 29.33 101.62
C SER A 659 55.67 29.91 100.93
N ASN A 660 56.87 29.55 101.39
CA ASN A 660 58.13 29.93 100.71
C ASN A 660 58.07 29.62 99.21
N LEU A 661 58.72 30.47 98.41
CA LEU A 661 58.67 30.43 96.94
C LEU A 661 60.06 30.30 96.36
N ASP A 662 60.20 29.58 95.25
CA ASP A 662 61.47 29.44 94.57
C ASP A 662 61.52 30.26 93.26
N ILE A 663 62.67 30.90 93.02
CA ILE A 663 63.02 31.45 91.70
C ILE A 663 63.98 30.50 90.99
N THR A 664 63.87 30.38 89.66
CA THR A 664 64.62 29.39 88.86
C THR A 664 65.03 29.93 87.49
N SER A 665 66.10 29.39 86.90
CA SER A 665 66.65 29.81 85.61
C SER A 665 66.00 29.18 84.35
N GLY A 666 64.75 28.71 84.45
CA GLY A 666 64.09 27.80 83.50
C GLY A 666 64.20 28.12 82.00
N SER A 667 64.44 27.06 81.20
CA SER A 667 64.46 26.91 79.73
C SER A 667 64.71 28.13 78.82
N GLY A 668 65.59 29.06 79.20
CA GLY A 668 66.26 29.96 78.25
C GLY A 668 66.46 31.41 78.68
N VAL A 669 65.81 31.90 79.73
CA VAL A 669 65.96 33.29 80.21
C VAL A 669 65.80 33.36 81.75
N GLY A 670 66.78 32.89 82.51
CA GLY A 670 66.73 32.92 83.99
C GLY A 670 66.71 34.33 84.58
N PRO A 671 66.42 34.53 85.90
CA PRO A 671 66.26 35.85 86.50
C PRO A 671 67.35 36.83 86.10
N ILE A 672 66.94 38.01 85.65
CA ILE A 672 67.81 39.04 85.06
C ILE A 672 67.79 40.28 85.94
N PHE A 673 68.95 40.88 86.12
CA PHE A 673 69.05 42.30 86.46
C PHE A 673 69.99 42.97 85.47
N SER A 674 69.50 43.98 84.79
CA SER A 674 70.25 44.75 83.82
C SER A 674 70.04 46.22 84.04
N GLY A 675 71.00 47.00 83.59
CA GLY A 675 70.86 48.44 83.62
C GLY A 675 71.83 49.12 82.70
N HIS A 676 71.51 50.35 82.39
CA HIS A 676 72.42 51.23 81.70
C HIS A 676 72.27 52.68 82.14
N LEU A 677 73.36 53.42 82.04
CA LEU A 677 73.35 54.86 82.26
C LEU A 677 72.67 55.55 81.07
N VAL A 678 71.55 56.22 81.32
CA VAL A 678 70.79 56.98 80.32
C VAL A 678 71.40 58.37 80.14
N ALA A 679 71.76 59.01 81.25
CA ALA A 679 72.33 60.37 81.25
C ALA A 679 73.31 60.57 82.42
N ARG A 680 74.51 61.11 82.15
CA ARG A 680 75.50 61.48 83.19
C ARG A 680 75.09 62.77 83.89
N GLN A 681 75.41 62.90 85.18
CA GLN A 681 75.32 64.19 85.90
C GLN A 681 76.47 65.12 85.55
#